data_AF-K9P4K1-F1
#
_entry.id   AF-K9P4K1-F1
#
_cell.length_a   1.000
_cell.length_b   1.000
_cell.length_c   1.000
_cell.angle_alpha   90.00
_cell.angle_beta   90.00
_cell.angle_gamma   90.00
#
_symmetry.space_group_name_H-M   'P 1'
#
loop_
_entity.id
_entity.type
_entity.pdbx_description
1 polymer ?
#
loop_
_entity_poly.entity_id
_entity_poly.type
_entity_poly.pdbx_seq_one_letter_code
_entity_poly.pdbx_strand_id
1 'polypeptide(L)'
;MSRSGLDTAGGEPGVWVPLRILRQLELPYPAYQGLIRSLRGPAGAAPGDDPLLAELAESSAAALREALEGRALDEALVAHDQLLAQVIELAAARPEVAGVLWQRYGDLLGQLTVQVHGQVIPRDGQTPDFGAADRAGDGALCLRIAEVLERAAPHPWPVPDWLPVLEQQLVQYGALAWQHRIGADPAAAEPCLDLFLRLAQLLDPLPEWVERACRSAMTAVTEQLPAPGALTEADLGLLIERVGRLPVAAERRPAFAAALLRARFSLELLRQGRGTGGRPAVEGVEVLEAEWLDEGEAAGVRGALPPLQLLAWGGDKADGPEVFSLEPFLAGDGEGAAAALERFLEPWEGGDRPAGPPIATLLDSLESRGVPLGDGALMVLRRAARLWQERLGAQIAPLPAVAWGDGGLVVELDPLELMVLRHAGAPAETLEEALAELRRRHHDGNFWDAAPADPFPALPQPLEALRRFQLEAGFYTTTHAPLESLRQWARPALQALLQAQVWSADAATQALWLPWGLEGARPLREPPTAAGLLAFLGGEEVVAVGEGIEVLQAAHRSGRLFKGGAFGLRCLEAPRSRHPHRPAAGFEHSLEALVAAVEQLYRDRPFTVLLADGGAYRLPLAQAIHSRFGVLAVAGATPLAGWLQIPAVEGC
;
A
#
# COMPACT_ATOMS: atom_id res chain seq x y z
N MET A 1 33.91 27.44 42.13
CA MET A 1 34.93 28.25 41.43
C MET A 1 35.37 27.50 40.19
N SER A 2 35.04 28.00 39.00
CA SER A 2 35.76 27.73 37.75
C SER A 2 35.43 28.85 36.76
N ARG A 3 36.47 29.34 36.09
CA ARG A 3 36.52 30.66 35.46
C ARG A 3 35.79 30.69 34.11
N SER A 4 35.01 31.76 33.96
CA SER A 4 34.57 32.35 32.70
C SER A 4 35.78 32.80 31.89
N GLY A 5 35.74 32.48 30.61
CA GLY A 5 36.57 33.06 29.57
C GLY A 5 35.94 32.67 28.24
N LEU A 6 35.13 33.55 27.68
CA LEU A 6 34.86 33.63 26.25
C LEU A 6 34.31 35.01 25.92
N ASP A 7 34.99 35.60 24.94
CA ASP A 7 34.81 36.94 24.41
C ASP A 7 33.39 37.26 23.99
N THR A 8 32.95 38.45 24.39
CA THR A 8 31.80 39.15 23.83
C THR A 8 32.14 39.67 22.44
N ALA A 9 31.62 39.01 21.40
CA ALA A 9 31.47 39.61 20.08
C ALA A 9 29.97 39.58 19.69
N GLY A 10 29.30 40.72 19.90
CA GLY A 10 27.98 41.04 19.33
C GLY A 10 26.77 40.38 19.98
N GLY A 11 26.30 40.88 21.12
CA GLY A 11 25.02 40.49 21.71
C GLY A 11 24.43 41.64 22.51
N GLU A 12 23.13 41.90 22.34
CA GLU A 12 22.34 42.93 23.02
C GLU A 12 22.54 42.92 24.55
N PRO A 13 22.37 44.05 25.25
CA PRO A 13 22.47 44.10 26.71
C PRO A 13 21.40 43.21 27.37
N GLY A 14 21.77 41.99 27.75
CA GLY A 14 20.92 41.04 28.47
C GLY A 14 21.09 41.13 29.98
N VAL A 15 19.96 41.10 30.71
CA VAL A 15 19.96 40.93 32.18
C VAL A 15 20.03 39.44 32.50
N TRP A 16 21.09 39.02 33.20
CA TRP A 16 21.28 37.62 33.60
C TRP A 16 20.62 37.37 34.96
N VAL A 17 19.49 36.68 34.97
CA VAL A 17 18.78 36.30 36.21
C VAL A 17 19.10 34.83 36.57
N PRO A 18 19.62 34.55 37.77
CA PRO A 18 19.83 33.17 38.23
C PRO A 18 18.51 32.38 38.29
N LEU A 19 18.52 31.13 37.83
CA LEU A 19 17.36 30.23 37.82
C LEU A 19 16.66 30.11 39.19
N ARG A 20 17.43 30.14 40.28
CA ARG A 20 16.89 30.14 41.66
C ARG A 20 16.01 31.34 41.98
N ILE A 21 16.25 32.50 41.36
CA ILE A 21 15.46 33.72 41.56
C ILE A 21 14.19 33.64 40.70
N LEU A 22 14.30 33.09 39.49
CA LEU A 22 13.14 32.82 38.63
C LEU A 22 12.16 31.83 39.29
N ARG A 23 12.67 30.81 39.99
CA ARG A 23 11.85 29.85 40.78
C ARG A 23 11.15 30.45 42.00
N GLN A 24 11.56 31.64 42.45
CA GLN A 24 10.94 32.33 43.59
C GLN A 24 9.81 33.29 43.17
N LEU A 25 9.57 33.42 41.86
CA LEU A 25 8.47 34.21 41.35
C LEU A 25 7.16 33.43 41.55
N GLU A 26 6.20 34.03 42.24
CA GLU A 26 4.82 33.53 42.32
C GLU A 26 4.14 33.75 40.97
N LEU A 27 4.33 32.79 40.07
CA LEU A 27 3.74 32.81 38.73
C LEU A 27 2.53 31.86 38.69
N PRO A 28 1.41 32.26 38.03
CA PRO A 28 0.36 31.33 37.67
C PRO A 28 0.94 30.16 36.86
N TYR A 29 0.38 28.96 37.05
CA TYR A 29 0.89 27.73 36.43
C TYR A 29 1.18 27.84 34.92
N PRO A 30 0.32 28.44 34.07
CA PRO A 30 0.63 28.62 32.65
C PRO A 30 1.86 29.50 32.38
N ALA A 31 2.05 30.56 33.18
CA ALA A 31 3.18 31.47 33.07
C ALA A 31 4.48 30.81 33.56
N TYR A 32 4.39 30.04 34.65
CA TYR A 32 5.49 29.22 35.14
C TYR A 32 5.96 28.21 34.10
N GLN A 33 5.02 27.50 33.46
CA GLN A 33 5.33 26.53 32.42
C GLN A 33 5.98 27.18 31.18
N GLY A 34 5.45 28.32 30.72
CA GLY A 34 6.03 29.07 29.61
C GLY A 34 7.47 29.52 29.90
N LEU A 35 7.73 29.95 31.14
CA LEU A 35 9.07 30.30 31.60
C LEU A 35 10.02 29.09 31.55
N ILE A 36 9.65 27.97 32.16
CA ILE A 36 10.53 26.79 32.17
C ILE A 36 10.76 26.24 30.74
N ARG A 37 9.74 26.23 29.87
CA ARG A 37 9.90 25.83 28.45
C ARG A 37 10.86 26.75 27.69
N SER A 38 10.75 28.06 27.87
CA SER A 38 11.67 29.01 27.22
C SER A 38 13.11 28.89 27.71
N LEU A 39 13.30 28.52 28.99
CA LEU A 39 14.61 28.24 29.58
C LEU A 39 15.23 26.93 29.10
N ARG A 40 14.43 25.95 28.65
CA ARG A 40 14.95 24.69 28.07
C ARG A 40 15.65 24.93 26.72
N GLY A 41 15.15 25.84 25.87
CA GLY A 41 15.76 26.27 24.60
C GLY A 41 16.11 25.14 23.59
N PRO A 42 16.53 25.45 22.34
CA PRO A 42 16.99 24.44 21.37
C PRO A 42 18.44 23.98 21.60
N ALA A 43 19.11 24.44 22.66
CA ALA A 43 20.53 24.23 22.88
C ALA A 43 20.83 22.90 23.61
N GLY A 44 20.91 21.81 22.85
CA GLY A 44 21.89 20.72 23.00
C GLY A 44 22.21 20.20 24.41
N ALA A 45 21.25 20.09 25.32
CA ALA A 45 21.45 19.34 26.56
C ALA A 45 21.57 17.85 26.21
N ALA A 46 22.67 17.22 26.64
CA ALA A 46 22.86 15.79 26.47
C ALA A 46 21.66 15.02 27.05
N PRO A 47 21.19 13.94 26.39
CA PRO A 47 19.85 13.34 26.60
C PRO A 47 19.62 12.66 27.97
N GLY A 48 20.48 12.84 28.97
CA GLY A 48 20.41 12.11 30.24
C GLY A 48 20.10 12.94 31.49
N ASP A 49 20.20 14.28 31.48
CA ASP A 49 20.12 15.04 32.73
C ASP A 49 19.51 16.44 32.57
N ASP A 50 18.25 16.49 32.13
CA ASP A 50 17.45 17.72 32.10
C ASP A 50 16.61 17.87 33.40
N PRO A 51 17.09 18.59 34.42
CA PRO A 51 16.35 18.79 35.67
C PRO A 51 15.08 19.63 35.49
N LEU A 52 14.99 20.43 34.42
CA LEU A 52 13.83 21.25 34.13
C LEU A 52 12.65 20.41 33.63
N LEU A 53 12.93 19.28 32.97
CA LEU A 53 11.89 18.34 32.54
C LEU A 53 11.22 17.63 33.72
N ALA A 54 12.00 17.22 34.72
CA ALA A 54 11.45 16.64 35.95
C ALA A 54 10.57 17.64 36.72
N GLU A 55 11.03 18.90 36.82
CA GLU A 55 10.28 20.00 37.44
C GLU A 55 8.99 20.31 36.67
N LEU A 56 9.02 20.27 35.34
CA LEU A 56 7.82 20.39 34.50
C LEU A 56 6.82 19.27 34.79
N ALA A 57 7.26 18.00 34.79
CA ALA A 57 6.41 16.84 35.09
C ALA A 57 5.76 16.95 36.48
N GLU A 58 6.53 17.33 37.49
CA GLU A 58 6.01 17.50 38.86
C GLU A 58 5.01 18.66 38.95
N SER A 59 5.30 19.78 38.29
CA SER A 59 4.38 20.93 38.30
C SER A 59 3.05 20.60 37.61
N SER A 60 3.06 19.88 36.48
CA SER A 60 1.83 19.44 35.81
C SER A 60 1.07 18.40 36.61
N ALA A 61 1.75 17.49 37.30
CA ALA A 61 1.10 16.55 38.21
C ALA A 61 0.44 17.26 39.40
N ALA A 62 1.04 18.34 39.91
CA ALA A 62 0.47 19.15 40.98
C ALA A 62 -0.76 19.94 40.49
N ALA A 63 -0.67 20.59 39.33
CA ALA A 63 -1.79 21.30 38.72
C ALA A 63 -2.97 20.37 38.43
N LEU A 64 -2.70 19.16 37.94
CA LEU A 64 -3.74 18.14 37.73
C LEU A 64 -4.42 17.75 39.06
N ARG A 65 -3.65 17.51 40.12
CA ARG A 65 -4.21 17.21 41.45
C ARG A 65 -5.10 18.33 41.97
N GLU A 66 -4.62 19.57 41.89
CA GLU A 66 -5.37 20.74 42.34
C GLU A 66 -6.68 20.91 41.56
N ALA A 67 -6.63 20.73 40.23
CA ALA A 67 -7.83 20.80 39.39
C ALA A 67 -8.83 19.68 39.69
N LEU A 68 -8.35 18.45 39.96
CA LEU A 68 -9.20 17.33 40.38
C LEU A 68 -9.85 17.59 41.75
N GLU A 69 -9.09 18.09 42.73
CA GLU A 69 -9.59 18.48 44.05
C GLU A 69 -10.64 19.59 43.96
N GLY A 70 -10.38 20.61 43.13
CA GLY A 70 -11.29 21.73 42.85
C GLY A 70 -12.47 21.38 41.95
N ARG A 71 -12.53 20.16 41.42
CA ARG A 71 -13.49 19.69 40.42
C ARG A 71 -13.54 20.50 39.12
N ALA A 72 -12.44 21.14 38.75
CA ALA A 72 -12.29 21.89 37.51
C ALA A 72 -11.83 20.96 36.38
N LEU A 73 -12.77 20.26 35.73
CA LEU A 73 -12.45 19.23 34.73
C LEU A 73 -11.68 19.76 33.51
N ASP A 74 -12.04 20.95 33.00
CA ASP A 74 -11.35 21.54 31.85
C ASP A 74 -9.88 21.84 32.18
N GLU A 75 -9.62 22.38 33.37
CA GLU A 75 -8.26 22.62 33.87
C GLU A 75 -7.49 21.31 34.08
N ALA A 76 -8.17 20.28 34.61
CA ALA A 76 -7.59 18.96 34.79
C ALA A 76 -7.19 18.32 33.44
N LEU A 77 -8.03 18.43 32.41
CA LEU A 77 -7.73 17.91 31.07
C LEU A 77 -6.54 18.63 30.44
N VAL A 78 -6.44 19.96 30.59
CA VAL A 78 -5.29 20.74 30.11
C VAL A 78 -4.01 20.35 30.86
N ALA A 79 -4.07 20.18 32.18
CA ALA A 79 -2.93 19.75 32.98
C ALA A 79 -2.49 18.31 32.64
N HIS A 80 -3.43 17.43 32.32
CA HIS A 80 -3.18 16.06 31.87
C HIS A 80 -2.38 16.02 30.57
N ASP A 81 -2.76 16.77 29.53
CA ASP A 81 -2.04 16.79 28.25
C ASP A 81 -0.57 17.14 28.42
N GLN A 82 -0.34 18.12 29.28
CA GLN A 82 0.99 18.63 29.58
C GLN A 82 1.80 17.59 30.36
N LEU A 83 1.17 16.95 31.35
CA LEU A 83 1.77 15.88 32.14
C LEU A 83 2.16 14.67 31.27
N LEU A 84 1.27 14.19 30.41
CA LEU A 84 1.54 13.02 29.56
C LEU A 84 2.77 13.26 28.68
N ALA A 85 2.84 14.40 27.99
CA ALA A 85 3.98 14.74 27.14
C ALA A 85 5.32 14.75 27.92
N GLN A 86 5.30 15.31 29.13
CA GLN A 86 6.49 15.40 29.98
C GLN A 86 6.88 14.04 30.57
N VAL A 87 5.92 13.19 30.94
CA VAL A 87 6.19 11.83 31.44
C VAL A 87 6.78 10.96 30.35
N ILE A 88 6.29 11.05 29.09
CA ILE A 88 6.87 10.35 27.94
C ILE A 88 8.35 10.73 27.78
N GLU A 89 8.63 12.03 27.75
CA GLU A 89 9.98 12.55 27.57
C GLU A 89 10.90 12.15 28.73
N LEU A 90 10.42 12.27 29.97
CA LEU A 90 11.19 11.99 31.17
C LEU A 90 11.45 10.48 31.37
N ALA A 91 10.47 9.63 31.07
CA ALA A 91 10.62 8.18 31.15
C ALA A 91 11.62 7.65 30.11
N ALA A 92 11.69 8.28 28.93
CA ALA A 92 12.71 7.96 27.93
C ALA A 92 14.11 8.42 28.35
N ALA A 93 14.22 9.60 28.97
CA ALA A 93 15.49 10.14 29.45
C ALA A 93 16.01 9.43 30.72
N ARG A 94 15.12 8.89 31.56
CA ARG A 94 15.45 8.24 32.84
C ARG A 94 14.71 6.90 33.02
N PRO A 95 15.14 5.84 32.31
CA PRO A 95 14.50 4.52 32.37
C PRO A 95 14.42 3.92 33.78
N GLU A 96 15.38 4.25 34.65
CA GLU A 96 15.47 3.75 36.03
C GLU A 96 14.33 4.21 36.94
N VAL A 97 13.69 5.35 36.64
CA VAL A 97 12.52 5.85 37.40
C VAL A 97 11.22 5.80 36.60
N ALA A 98 11.27 5.35 35.34
CA ALA A 98 10.12 5.30 34.44
C ALA A 98 8.91 4.56 35.05
N GLY A 99 9.13 3.43 35.72
CA GLY A 99 8.05 2.66 36.35
C GLY A 99 7.28 3.46 37.41
N VAL A 100 7.97 4.26 38.23
CA VAL A 100 7.33 5.11 39.26
C VAL A 100 6.59 6.29 38.62
N LEU A 101 7.14 6.87 37.56
CA LEU A 101 6.50 7.95 36.81
C LEU A 101 5.19 7.49 36.17
N TRP A 102 5.20 6.33 35.51
CA TRP A 102 4.03 5.75 34.90
C TRP A 102 2.96 5.32 35.91
N GLN A 103 3.37 4.79 37.07
CA GLN A 103 2.44 4.49 38.15
C GLN A 103 1.70 5.74 38.64
N ARG A 104 2.45 6.82 38.96
CA ARG A 104 1.85 8.08 39.44
C ARG A 104 0.94 8.73 38.39
N TYR A 105 1.34 8.67 37.13
CA TYR A 105 0.50 9.13 36.02
C TYR A 105 -0.81 8.34 35.95
N GLY A 106 -0.73 7.01 36.04
CA GLY A 106 -1.89 6.11 36.04
C GLY A 106 -2.89 6.41 37.16
N ASP A 107 -2.40 6.69 38.37
CA ASP A 107 -3.26 7.06 39.51
C ASP A 107 -4.07 8.34 39.24
N LEU A 108 -3.44 9.36 38.65
CA LEU A 108 -4.09 10.63 38.33
C LEU A 108 -5.05 10.51 37.16
N LEU A 109 -4.67 9.75 36.13
CA LEU A 109 -5.56 9.42 35.02
C LEU A 109 -6.80 8.66 35.50
N GLY A 110 -6.63 7.68 36.38
CA GLY A 110 -7.73 6.95 36.99
C GLY A 110 -8.69 7.86 37.77
N GLN A 111 -8.16 8.79 38.58
CA GLN A 111 -8.98 9.78 39.30
C GLN A 111 -9.77 10.68 38.35
N LEU A 112 -9.13 11.19 37.30
CA LEU A 112 -9.78 11.99 36.26
C LEU A 112 -10.93 11.22 35.61
N THR A 113 -10.71 9.97 35.20
CA THR A 113 -11.76 9.14 34.57
C THR A 113 -12.94 8.88 35.52
N VAL A 114 -12.67 8.57 36.79
CA VAL A 114 -13.72 8.38 37.81
C VAL A 114 -14.55 9.66 38.00
N GLN A 115 -13.91 10.82 37.99
CA GLN A 115 -14.60 12.09 38.16
C GLN A 115 -15.47 12.44 36.95
N VAL A 116 -14.97 12.25 35.73
CA VAL A 116 -15.75 12.41 34.49
C VAL A 116 -16.93 11.46 34.49
N HIS A 117 -16.72 10.18 34.83
CA HIS A 117 -17.78 9.19 34.95
C HIS A 117 -18.85 9.61 35.96
N GLY A 118 -18.45 10.03 37.16
CA GLY A 118 -19.38 10.46 38.20
C GLY A 118 -20.15 11.74 37.90
N GLN A 119 -19.71 12.53 36.92
CA GLN A 119 -20.43 13.70 36.41
C GLN A 119 -21.44 13.30 35.32
N VAL A 120 -21.02 12.47 34.37
CA VAL A 120 -21.79 12.19 33.15
C VAL A 120 -22.81 11.06 33.36
N ILE A 121 -22.44 10.01 34.08
CA ILE A 121 -23.27 8.81 34.22
C ILE A 121 -24.23 8.96 35.42
N PRO A 122 -25.57 8.88 35.21
CA PRO A 122 -26.55 8.94 36.30
C PRO A 122 -26.33 7.82 37.33
N ARG A 123 -26.31 8.17 38.61
CA ARG A 123 -26.08 7.21 39.72
C ARG A 123 -27.26 6.28 39.99
N ASP A 124 -28.44 6.65 39.52
CA ASP A 124 -29.71 5.95 39.77
C ASP A 124 -30.09 4.98 38.65
N GLY A 125 -29.25 4.84 37.62
CA GLY A 125 -29.49 3.95 36.49
C GLY A 125 -30.68 4.37 35.60
N GLN A 126 -31.19 5.59 35.77
CA GLN A 126 -32.21 6.13 34.88
C GLN A 126 -31.66 6.31 33.46
N THR A 127 -32.54 6.15 32.48
CA THR A 127 -32.22 6.50 31.11
C THR A 127 -31.93 8.00 31.05
N PRO A 128 -30.72 8.42 30.63
CA PRO A 128 -30.37 9.82 30.55
C PRO A 128 -31.24 10.54 29.50
N ASP A 129 -31.72 11.73 29.86
CA ASP A 129 -32.34 12.65 28.90
C ASP A 129 -31.25 13.45 28.19
N PHE A 130 -30.86 12.99 27.00
CA PHE A 130 -29.86 13.67 26.17
C PHE A 130 -30.35 15.00 25.57
N GLY A 131 -31.65 15.32 25.68
CA GLY A 131 -32.22 16.60 25.26
C GLY A 131 -32.13 17.69 26.32
N ALA A 132 -31.71 17.35 27.55
CA ALA A 132 -31.61 18.28 28.65
C ALA A 132 -30.45 19.28 28.44
N ALA A 133 -30.73 20.58 28.60
CA ALA A 133 -29.78 21.65 28.30
C ALA A 133 -28.50 21.61 29.17
N ASP A 134 -28.60 21.10 30.40
CA ASP A 134 -27.49 20.90 31.33
C ASP A 134 -26.54 19.77 30.92
N ARG A 135 -26.95 18.91 29.97
CA ARG A 135 -26.17 17.75 29.48
C ARG A 135 -25.60 17.93 28.08
N ALA A 136 -25.79 19.09 27.45
CA ALA A 136 -25.33 19.36 26.08
C ALA A 136 -23.81 19.18 25.89
N GLY A 137 -23.01 19.33 26.96
CA GLY A 137 -21.56 19.17 26.97
C GLY A 137 -21.06 17.75 27.28
N ASP A 138 -21.91 16.84 27.76
CA ASP A 138 -21.49 15.52 28.23
C ASP A 138 -20.84 14.69 27.12
N GLY A 139 -21.39 14.74 25.90
CA GLY A 139 -20.82 14.04 24.76
C GLY A 139 -19.40 14.50 24.41
N ALA A 140 -19.15 15.81 24.48
CA ALA A 140 -17.82 16.38 24.22
C ALA A 140 -16.81 15.95 25.30
N LEU A 141 -17.25 15.92 26.56
CA LEU A 141 -16.44 15.45 27.67
C LEU A 141 -16.11 13.95 27.55
N CYS A 142 -17.08 13.12 27.15
CA CYS A 142 -16.87 11.69 26.87
C CYS A 142 -15.89 11.45 25.72
N LEU A 143 -15.99 12.21 24.63
CA LEU A 143 -15.01 12.16 23.54
C LEU A 143 -13.62 12.51 24.06
N ARG A 144 -13.52 13.59 24.83
CA ARG A 144 -12.24 14.08 25.31
C ARG A 144 -11.53 13.09 26.24
N ILE A 145 -12.27 12.43 27.12
CA ILE A 145 -11.68 11.41 28.01
C ILE A 145 -11.32 10.14 27.25
N ALA A 146 -12.08 9.76 26.21
CA ALA A 146 -11.74 8.63 25.34
C ALA A 146 -10.42 8.86 24.59
N GLU A 147 -10.21 10.06 24.02
CA GLU A 147 -8.95 10.46 23.38
C GLU A 147 -7.76 10.43 24.35
N VAL A 148 -7.99 10.86 25.60
CA VAL A 148 -6.99 10.81 26.68
C VAL A 148 -6.59 9.37 26.99
N LEU A 149 -7.56 8.46 27.13
CA LEU A 149 -7.33 7.05 27.44
C LEU A 149 -6.66 6.33 26.26
N GLU A 150 -7.07 6.61 25.02
CA GLU A 150 -6.47 6.04 23.82
C GLU A 150 -5.00 6.46 23.66
N ARG A 151 -4.67 7.75 23.88
CA ARG A 151 -3.28 8.23 23.86
C ARG A 151 -2.43 7.65 24.98
N ALA A 152 -3.02 7.34 26.12
CA ALA A 152 -2.32 6.75 27.26
C ALA A 152 -2.07 5.24 27.10
N ALA A 153 -2.92 4.53 26.36
CA ALA A 153 -2.90 3.07 26.21
C ALA A 153 -1.56 2.45 25.75
N PRO A 154 -0.78 3.01 24.82
CA PRO A 154 0.48 2.40 24.38
C PRO A 154 1.62 2.52 25.41
N HIS A 155 1.42 3.25 26.51
CA HIS A 155 2.45 3.51 27.51
C HIS A 155 2.39 2.51 28.67
N PRO A 156 3.54 2.20 29.31
CA PRO A 156 3.65 1.10 30.28
C PRO A 156 3.21 1.51 31.70
N TRP A 157 1.99 2.02 31.85
CA TRP A 157 1.40 2.33 33.15
C TRP A 157 0.46 1.22 33.62
N PRO A 158 0.28 1.03 34.95
CA PRO A 158 -0.57 -0.01 35.49
C PRO A 158 -2.05 0.36 35.30
N VAL A 159 -2.69 -0.25 34.30
CA VAL A 159 -4.13 -0.08 34.03
C VAL A 159 -4.94 -0.84 35.08
N PRO A 160 -5.79 -0.18 35.89
CA PRO A 160 -6.66 -0.88 36.82
C PRO A 160 -7.77 -1.66 36.10
N ASP A 161 -8.15 -2.84 36.62
CA ASP A 161 -9.17 -3.72 36.00
C ASP A 161 -10.54 -3.06 35.82
N TRP A 162 -10.87 -2.06 36.64
CA TRP A 162 -12.13 -1.32 36.57
C TRP A 162 -12.14 -0.24 35.47
N LEU A 163 -10.98 0.20 35.01
CA LEU A 163 -10.89 1.33 34.08
C LEU A 163 -11.49 1.03 32.70
N PRO A 164 -11.24 -0.13 32.07
CA PRO A 164 -11.87 -0.48 30.79
C PRO A 164 -13.40 -0.48 30.88
N VAL A 165 -13.97 -0.87 32.03
CA VAL A 165 -15.42 -0.86 32.25
C VAL A 165 -15.96 0.58 32.27
N LEU A 166 -15.27 1.50 32.97
CA LEU A 166 -15.67 2.91 32.99
C LEU A 166 -15.50 3.56 31.61
N GLU A 167 -14.41 3.25 30.91
CA GLU A 167 -14.18 3.72 29.55
C GLU A 167 -15.31 3.27 28.62
N GLN A 168 -15.67 1.99 28.63
CA GLN A 168 -16.78 1.48 27.84
C GLN A 168 -18.09 2.23 28.12
N GLN A 169 -18.42 2.47 29.39
CA GLN A 169 -19.64 3.19 29.78
C GLN A 169 -19.62 4.66 29.31
N LEU A 170 -18.48 5.35 29.47
CA LEU A 170 -18.29 6.73 29.02
C LEU A 170 -18.40 6.85 27.50
N VAL A 171 -17.72 5.97 26.77
CA VAL A 171 -17.73 5.94 25.30
C VAL A 171 -19.13 5.62 24.80
N GLN A 172 -19.81 4.62 25.37
CA GLN A 172 -21.19 4.29 25.01
C GLN A 172 -22.14 5.45 25.27
N TYR A 173 -22.06 6.08 26.45
CA TYR A 173 -22.92 7.21 26.78
C TYR A 173 -22.67 8.40 25.86
N GLY A 174 -21.41 8.75 25.61
CA GLY A 174 -21.04 9.85 24.72
C GLY A 174 -21.49 9.61 23.29
N ALA A 175 -21.35 8.38 22.78
CA ALA A 175 -21.79 8.01 21.43
C ALA A 175 -23.30 8.21 21.29
N LEU A 176 -24.10 7.77 22.26
CA LEU A 176 -25.55 7.95 22.27
C LEU A 176 -25.96 9.44 22.39
N ALA A 177 -25.24 10.22 23.22
CA ALA A 177 -25.46 11.66 23.35
C ALA A 177 -25.23 12.39 22.02
N TRP A 178 -24.14 12.08 21.30
CA TRP A 178 -23.87 12.65 19.98
C TRP A 178 -24.84 12.13 18.91
N GLN A 179 -25.21 10.86 18.95
CA GLN A 179 -26.18 10.28 18.02
C GLN A 179 -27.53 10.99 18.09
N HIS A 180 -28.00 11.35 19.29
CA HIS A 180 -29.23 12.13 19.47
C HIS A 180 -29.16 13.51 18.80
N ARG A 181 -27.96 14.10 18.71
CA ARG A 181 -27.73 15.43 18.14
C ARG A 181 -27.60 15.47 16.63
N ILE A 182 -27.26 14.36 15.96
CA ILE A 182 -27.01 14.33 14.49
C ILE A 182 -28.17 14.95 13.71
N GLY A 183 -29.43 14.70 14.12
CA GLY A 183 -30.60 15.25 13.42
C GLY A 183 -30.77 16.77 13.54
N ALA A 184 -30.17 17.41 14.54
CA ALA A 184 -30.26 18.86 14.78
C ALA A 184 -28.95 19.62 14.49
N ASP A 185 -27.82 18.92 14.58
CA ASP A 185 -26.47 19.44 14.45
C ASP A 185 -25.65 18.45 13.61
N PRO A 186 -25.51 18.68 12.29
CA PRO A 186 -24.74 17.80 11.42
C PRO A 186 -23.32 17.56 11.93
N ALA A 187 -22.67 18.58 12.52
CA ALA A 187 -21.30 18.47 13.05
C ALA A 187 -21.16 17.46 14.21
N ALA A 188 -22.28 16.95 14.75
CA ALA A 188 -22.30 15.83 15.70
C ALA A 188 -21.92 14.47 15.07
N ALA A 189 -21.96 14.32 13.76
CA ALA A 189 -21.74 13.03 13.09
C ALA A 189 -20.31 12.51 13.28
N GLU A 190 -19.31 13.37 13.15
CA GLU A 190 -17.91 13.01 13.37
C GLU A 190 -17.61 12.52 14.79
N PRO A 191 -17.88 13.30 15.86
CA PRO A 191 -17.61 12.86 17.23
C PRO A 191 -18.46 11.64 17.63
N CYS A 192 -19.64 11.47 17.03
CA CYS A 192 -20.46 10.27 17.17
C CYS A 192 -19.75 9.03 16.59
N LEU A 193 -19.24 9.14 15.36
CA LEU A 193 -18.53 8.07 14.69
C LEU A 193 -17.27 7.68 15.47
N ASP A 194 -16.45 8.66 15.88
CA ASP A 194 -15.19 8.41 16.58
C ASP A 194 -15.43 7.63 17.90
N LEU A 195 -16.49 7.97 18.65
CA LEU A 195 -16.88 7.23 19.84
C LEU A 195 -17.45 5.83 19.55
N PHE A 196 -18.26 5.65 18.50
CA PHE A 196 -18.75 4.31 18.13
C PHE A 196 -17.63 3.39 17.64
N LEU A 197 -16.64 3.93 16.91
CA LEU A 197 -15.44 3.20 16.51
C LEU A 197 -14.62 2.78 17.73
N ARG A 198 -14.46 3.67 18.72
CA ARG A 198 -13.82 3.32 20.00
C ARG A 198 -14.61 2.25 20.74
N LEU A 199 -15.94 2.37 20.81
CA LEU A 199 -16.80 1.38 21.46
C LEU A 199 -16.65 0.00 20.81
N ALA A 200 -16.57 -0.05 19.49
CA ALA A 200 -16.38 -1.29 18.75
C ALA A 200 -15.05 -1.98 19.07
N GLN A 201 -13.99 -1.23 19.40
CA GLN A 201 -12.71 -1.79 19.85
C GLN A 201 -12.77 -2.33 21.28
N LEU A 202 -13.62 -1.77 22.13
CA LEU A 202 -13.76 -2.16 23.54
C LEU A 202 -14.67 -3.38 23.73
N LEU A 203 -15.47 -3.76 22.73
CA LEU A 203 -16.46 -4.83 22.81
C LEU A 203 -16.07 -6.04 21.96
N ASP A 204 -15.89 -7.19 22.60
CA ASP A 204 -15.72 -8.50 21.94
C ASP A 204 -16.56 -9.57 22.67
N PRO A 205 -17.61 -10.15 22.04
CA PRO A 205 -18.03 -9.93 20.65
C PRO A 205 -18.71 -8.57 20.45
N LEU A 206 -18.55 -8.03 19.24
CA LEU A 206 -19.19 -6.78 18.84
C LEU A 206 -20.72 -6.94 18.72
N PRO A 207 -21.53 -6.16 19.44
CA PRO A 207 -22.97 -6.19 19.28
C PRO A 207 -23.43 -5.58 17.94
N GLU A 208 -24.43 -6.20 17.29
CA GLU A 208 -24.98 -5.74 16.00
C GLU A 208 -25.47 -4.29 16.01
N TRP A 209 -25.97 -3.81 17.16
CA TRP A 209 -26.46 -2.44 17.28
C TRP A 209 -25.32 -1.41 17.19
N VAL A 210 -24.11 -1.76 17.69
CA VAL A 210 -22.91 -0.91 17.59
C VAL A 210 -22.44 -0.86 16.15
N GLU A 211 -22.41 -2.00 15.46
CA GLU A 211 -22.06 -2.06 14.04
C GLU A 211 -23.01 -1.19 13.19
N ARG A 212 -24.32 -1.30 13.43
CA ARG A 212 -25.34 -0.48 12.75
C ARG A 212 -25.14 1.01 13.04
N ALA A 213 -24.79 1.35 14.28
CA ALA A 213 -24.54 2.73 14.69
C ALA A 213 -23.27 3.31 14.02
N CYS A 214 -22.16 2.55 13.96
CA CYS A 214 -20.96 2.93 13.21
C CYS A 214 -21.27 3.24 11.75
N ARG A 215 -22.05 2.37 11.09
CA ARG A 215 -22.44 2.57 9.68
C ARG A 215 -23.29 3.81 9.50
N SER A 216 -24.30 4.00 10.36
CA SER A 216 -25.17 5.17 10.31
C SER A 216 -24.41 6.48 10.53
N ALA A 217 -23.48 6.52 11.49
CA ALA A 217 -22.65 7.69 11.74
C ALA A 217 -21.68 7.95 10.56
N MET A 218 -21.10 6.90 9.98
CA MET A 218 -20.26 7.02 8.78
C MET A 218 -21.03 7.58 7.58
N THR A 219 -22.27 7.14 7.36
CA THR A 219 -23.13 7.72 6.31
C THR A 219 -23.33 9.22 6.55
N ALA A 220 -23.67 9.62 7.77
CA ALA A 220 -23.84 11.03 8.11
C ALA A 220 -22.56 11.87 7.96
N VAL A 221 -21.38 11.31 8.28
CA VAL A 221 -20.08 11.95 8.03
C VAL A 221 -19.83 12.09 6.53
N THR A 222 -20.12 11.04 5.74
CA THR A 222 -19.91 11.03 4.29
C THR A 222 -20.80 12.06 3.58
N GLU A 223 -22.07 12.17 3.98
CA GLU A 223 -23.03 13.17 3.46
C GLU A 223 -22.60 14.61 3.75
N GLN A 224 -21.76 14.83 4.76
CA GLN A 224 -21.24 16.14 5.16
C GLN A 224 -19.89 16.48 4.54
N LEU A 225 -19.29 15.55 3.80
CA LEU A 225 -18.01 15.81 3.16
C LEU A 225 -18.16 16.99 2.18
N PRO A 226 -17.21 17.94 2.21
CA PRO A 226 -17.12 18.97 1.19
C PRO A 226 -17.16 18.36 -0.21
N ALA A 227 -17.65 19.14 -1.18
CA ALA A 227 -17.60 18.74 -2.58
C ALA A 227 -16.17 18.30 -2.96
N PRO A 228 -16.00 17.34 -3.88
CA PRO A 228 -14.72 16.64 -4.04
C PRO A 228 -13.50 17.53 -4.37
N GLY A 229 -13.71 18.74 -4.90
CA GLY A 229 -12.65 19.75 -5.13
C GLY A 229 -12.28 20.64 -3.93
N ALA A 230 -13.02 20.54 -2.82
CA ALA A 230 -12.81 21.32 -1.60
C ALA A 230 -12.20 20.49 -0.44
N LEU A 231 -12.06 19.18 -0.62
CA LEU A 231 -11.43 18.29 0.34
C LEU A 231 -9.91 18.51 0.37
N THR A 232 -9.38 18.71 1.58
CA THR A 232 -7.94 18.79 1.78
C THR A 232 -7.34 17.40 1.98
N GLU A 233 -6.01 17.30 1.84
CA GLU A 233 -5.27 16.07 2.14
C GLU A 233 -5.41 15.64 3.61
N ALA A 234 -5.60 16.61 4.51
CA ALA A 234 -5.85 16.33 5.91
C ALA A 234 -7.22 15.66 6.10
N ASP A 235 -8.25 16.17 5.42
CA ASP A 235 -9.61 15.61 5.47
C ASP A 235 -9.64 14.18 4.91
N LEU A 236 -8.95 13.93 3.79
CA LEU A 236 -8.82 12.59 3.22
C LEU A 236 -8.03 11.64 4.13
N GLY A 237 -6.97 12.12 4.77
CA GLY A 237 -6.20 11.35 5.74
C GLY A 237 -7.04 10.90 6.93
N LEU A 238 -7.82 11.83 7.49
CA LEU A 238 -8.75 11.57 8.60
C LEU A 238 -9.85 10.58 8.20
N LEU A 239 -10.43 10.73 7.01
CA LEU A 239 -11.44 9.81 6.50
C LEU A 239 -10.87 8.39 6.34
N ILE A 240 -9.66 8.24 5.78
CA ILE A 240 -8.98 6.95 5.64
C ILE A 240 -8.68 6.32 7.01
N GLU A 241 -8.30 7.12 8.01
CA GLU A 241 -8.08 6.62 9.37
C GLU A 241 -9.39 6.08 9.98
N ARG A 242 -10.47 6.85 9.88
CA ARG A 242 -11.80 6.48 10.39
C ARG A 242 -12.35 5.23 9.71
N VAL A 243 -12.28 5.17 8.38
CA VAL A 243 -12.63 3.96 7.62
C VAL A 243 -11.76 2.80 8.09
N GLY A 244 -10.46 3.02 8.31
CA GLY A 244 -9.53 2.01 8.81
C GLY A 244 -9.93 1.32 10.12
N ARG A 245 -10.74 1.98 10.95
CA ARG A 245 -11.20 1.50 12.24
C ARG A 245 -12.59 0.84 12.19
N LEU A 246 -13.28 0.85 11.05
CA LEU A 246 -14.64 0.30 10.97
C LEU A 246 -14.65 -1.20 11.29
N PRO A 247 -15.68 -1.67 12.02
CA PRO A 247 -15.86 -3.10 12.23
C PRO A 247 -16.23 -3.76 10.90
N VAL A 248 -15.41 -4.73 10.48
CA VAL A 248 -15.60 -5.48 9.24
C VAL A 248 -15.66 -6.97 9.54
N ALA A 249 -16.67 -7.64 8.96
CA ALA A 249 -16.82 -9.09 9.02
C ALA A 249 -15.51 -9.80 8.65
N ALA A 250 -15.16 -10.87 9.37
CA ALA A 250 -13.87 -11.55 9.24
C ALA A 250 -13.53 -11.92 7.78
N GLU A 251 -14.54 -12.36 7.02
CA GLU A 251 -14.46 -12.72 5.61
C GLU A 251 -14.04 -11.55 4.69
N ARG A 252 -14.41 -10.31 5.06
CA ARG A 252 -14.15 -9.10 4.27
C ARG A 252 -12.90 -8.33 4.70
N ARG A 253 -12.28 -8.68 5.83
CA ARG A 253 -11.06 -8.02 6.34
C ARG A 253 -9.92 -7.97 5.32
N PRO A 254 -9.62 -9.01 4.51
CA PRO A 254 -8.54 -8.95 3.53
C PRO A 254 -8.81 -7.92 2.42
N ALA A 255 -10.02 -7.91 1.86
CA ALA A 255 -10.42 -6.96 0.82
C ALA A 255 -10.43 -5.52 1.36
N PHE A 256 -10.90 -5.34 2.60
CA PHE A 256 -10.92 -4.06 3.29
C PHE A 256 -9.51 -3.51 3.54
N ALA A 257 -8.59 -4.36 4.02
CA ALA A 257 -7.19 -3.99 4.22
C ALA A 257 -6.49 -3.60 2.92
N ALA A 258 -6.78 -4.31 1.82
CA ALA A 258 -6.26 -3.96 0.50
C ALA A 258 -6.80 -2.60 0.00
N ALA A 259 -8.09 -2.33 0.20
CA ALA A 259 -8.68 -1.04 -0.17
C ALA A 259 -8.08 0.13 0.63
N LEU A 260 -7.91 -0.04 1.94
CA LEU A 260 -7.25 0.95 2.81
C LEU A 260 -5.80 1.20 2.41
N LEU A 261 -5.06 0.15 2.05
CA LEU A 261 -3.68 0.27 1.60
C LEU A 261 -3.59 1.11 0.31
N ARG A 262 -4.50 0.85 -0.65
CA ARG A 262 -4.61 1.66 -1.87
C ARG A 262 -4.94 3.12 -1.55
N ALA A 263 -5.91 3.38 -0.69
CA ALA A 263 -6.30 4.74 -0.31
C ALA A 263 -5.13 5.52 0.35
N ARG A 264 -4.39 4.87 1.26
CA ARG A 264 -3.19 5.45 1.88
C ARG A 264 -2.09 5.74 0.86
N PHE A 265 -1.89 4.83 -0.09
CA PHE A 265 -0.91 5.00 -1.16
C PHE A 265 -1.28 6.15 -2.09
N SER A 266 -2.55 6.27 -2.47
CA SER A 266 -3.05 7.41 -3.27
C SER A 266 -2.86 8.75 -2.54
N LEU A 267 -3.10 8.81 -1.23
CA LEU A 267 -2.86 10.01 -0.44
C LEU A 267 -1.36 10.38 -0.39
N GLU A 268 -0.48 9.39 -0.29
CA GLU A 268 0.96 9.60 -0.28
C GLU A 268 1.49 10.10 -1.64
N LEU A 269 0.95 9.57 -2.75
CA LEU A 269 1.25 10.06 -4.10
C LEU A 269 0.82 11.52 -4.30
N LEU A 270 -0.34 11.91 -3.76
CA LEU A 270 -0.81 13.31 -3.80
C LEU A 270 0.15 14.25 -3.07
N ARG A 271 0.65 13.85 -1.89
CA ARG A 271 1.64 14.61 -1.12
C ARG A 271 2.95 14.80 -1.87
N GLN A 272 3.42 13.76 -2.55
CA GLN A 272 4.67 13.79 -3.31
C GLN A 272 4.55 14.61 -4.61
N GLY A 273 3.39 14.58 -5.27
CA GLY A 273 3.14 15.33 -6.50
C GLY A 273 3.10 16.87 -6.33
N ARG A 274 2.87 17.39 -5.12
CA ARG A 274 2.85 18.83 -4.82
C ARG A 274 4.19 19.39 -4.30
N GLY A 275 5.13 18.52 -3.93
CA GLY A 275 6.46 18.92 -3.44
C GLY A 275 7.40 19.49 -4.51
N THR A 276 7.09 19.30 -5.79
CA THR A 276 7.90 19.77 -6.92
C THR A 276 7.32 21.03 -7.55
N GLY A 277 7.65 22.19 -6.97
CA GLY A 277 7.78 23.47 -7.68
C GLY A 277 6.49 24.19 -8.11
N GLY A 278 6.34 25.41 -7.63
CA GLY A 278 5.24 26.31 -7.99
C GLY A 278 5.06 26.51 -9.50
N ARG A 279 3.85 26.23 -9.97
CA ARG A 279 3.28 26.78 -11.21
C ARG A 279 1.77 27.00 -10.97
N PRO A 280 1.20 28.13 -11.41
CA PRO A 280 -0.18 28.48 -11.08
C PRO A 280 -1.17 27.62 -11.87
N ALA A 281 -2.33 27.43 -11.24
CA ALA A 281 -3.58 26.84 -11.70
C ALA A 281 -3.68 26.51 -13.21
N VAL A 282 -3.73 25.22 -13.52
CA VAL A 282 -4.45 24.72 -14.69
C VAL A 282 -5.78 24.20 -14.15
N GLU A 283 -6.86 24.88 -14.54
CA GLU A 283 -8.25 24.46 -14.33
C GLU A 283 -8.46 23.06 -14.92
N GLY A 284 -9.19 22.21 -14.19
CA GLY A 284 -9.63 20.89 -14.67
C GLY A 284 -8.93 19.71 -14.01
N VAL A 285 -8.97 19.64 -12.67
CA VAL A 285 -8.88 18.34 -11.99
C VAL A 285 -10.32 17.85 -11.86
N GLU A 286 -10.78 17.09 -12.84
CA GLU A 286 -12.03 16.34 -12.73
C GLU A 286 -11.86 15.33 -11.59
N VAL A 287 -12.58 15.58 -10.51
CA VAL A 287 -12.59 14.70 -9.36
C VAL A 287 -13.54 13.56 -9.67
N LEU A 288 -12.98 12.34 -9.75
CA LEU A 288 -13.70 11.09 -9.90
C LEU A 288 -14.62 10.86 -8.69
N GLU A 289 -15.90 11.19 -8.85
CA GLU A 289 -16.98 10.72 -7.98
C GLU A 289 -17.15 9.21 -8.18
N ALA A 290 -16.84 8.43 -7.14
CA ALA A 290 -17.05 6.99 -7.13
C ALA A 290 -18.35 6.67 -6.36
N GLU A 291 -19.47 6.59 -7.10
CA GLU A 291 -20.75 6.10 -6.59
C GLU A 291 -20.65 4.59 -6.28
N TRP A 292 -20.51 4.23 -5.00
CA TRP A 292 -20.69 2.85 -4.52
C TRP A 292 -21.49 2.87 -3.23
N LEU A 293 -22.81 2.70 -3.35
CA LEU A 293 -23.71 1.98 -2.44
C LEU A 293 -25.16 2.21 -2.91
N ASP A 294 -25.67 1.35 -3.78
CA ASP A 294 -27.09 0.97 -3.79
C ASP A 294 -27.30 -0.31 -4.62
N GLU A 295 -27.46 -1.43 -3.92
CA GLU A 295 -28.16 -2.60 -4.45
C GLU A 295 -29.66 -2.37 -4.20
N GLY A 296 -30.40 -1.94 -5.23
CA GLY A 296 -31.86 -1.82 -5.14
C GLY A 296 -32.50 -1.08 -6.31
N GLU A 297 -32.90 -1.83 -7.33
CA GLU A 297 -33.92 -1.50 -8.35
C GLU A 297 -34.16 -0.01 -8.70
N ALA A 298 -33.43 0.50 -9.69
CA ALA A 298 -33.89 1.65 -10.47
C ALA A 298 -33.57 1.46 -11.97
N ALA A 299 -34.54 0.90 -12.69
CA ALA A 299 -34.63 1.11 -14.12
C ALA A 299 -34.95 2.59 -14.38
N GLY A 300 -33.93 3.41 -14.67
CA GLY A 300 -34.13 4.82 -14.94
C GLY A 300 -32.88 5.55 -15.40
N VAL A 301 -32.74 5.68 -16.73
CA VAL A 301 -31.85 6.62 -17.45
C VAL A 301 -30.34 6.36 -17.32
N ARG A 302 -29.84 5.34 -18.06
CA ARG A 302 -28.41 5.23 -18.42
C ARG A 302 -28.04 6.35 -19.39
N GLY A 303 -27.24 7.32 -18.95
CA GLY A 303 -26.33 8.00 -19.86
C GLY A 303 -25.47 6.95 -20.56
N ALA A 304 -25.38 6.98 -21.88
CA ALA A 304 -24.65 5.98 -22.65
C ALA A 304 -23.17 6.05 -22.28
N LEU A 305 -22.70 5.13 -21.45
CA LEU A 305 -21.27 4.92 -21.21
C LEU A 305 -20.57 4.73 -22.57
N PRO A 306 -19.38 5.33 -22.78
CA PRO A 306 -18.65 5.13 -24.02
C PRO A 306 -18.44 3.61 -24.26
N PRO A 307 -18.66 3.12 -25.50
CA PRO A 307 -18.48 1.70 -25.79
C PRO A 307 -17.04 1.27 -25.51
N LEU A 308 -16.83 -0.01 -25.20
CA LEU A 308 -15.50 -0.60 -25.14
C LEU A 308 -14.93 -0.67 -26.55
N GLN A 309 -13.83 0.02 -26.83
CA GLN A 309 -13.41 0.30 -28.20
C GLN A 309 -11.98 -0.13 -28.49
N LEU A 310 -11.78 -0.67 -29.69
CA LEU A 310 -10.48 -0.71 -30.34
C LEU A 310 -10.47 0.39 -31.41
N LEU A 311 -9.40 1.21 -31.41
CA LEU A 311 -9.28 2.39 -32.26
C LEU A 311 -8.30 2.13 -33.41
N ALA A 312 -8.75 2.41 -34.63
CA ALA A 312 -7.94 2.38 -35.83
C ALA A 312 -8.02 3.74 -36.54
N TRP A 313 -6.94 4.24 -37.13
CA TRP A 313 -6.96 5.56 -37.78
C TRP A 313 -7.08 5.44 -39.30
N GLY A 314 -8.10 6.10 -39.87
CA GLY A 314 -8.22 6.22 -41.31
C GLY A 314 -6.95 6.84 -41.92
N GLY A 315 -6.65 6.48 -43.17
CA GLY A 315 -5.42 6.90 -43.86
C GLY A 315 -5.25 8.42 -43.99
N ASP A 316 -6.31 9.20 -43.77
CA ASP A 316 -6.28 10.65 -43.68
C ASP A 316 -6.66 11.11 -42.26
N LYS A 317 -5.79 11.88 -41.57
CA LYS A 317 -6.02 12.36 -40.19
C LYS A 317 -7.31 13.20 -40.03
N ALA A 318 -7.94 13.61 -41.13
CA ALA A 318 -9.16 14.40 -41.17
C ALA A 318 -10.44 13.58 -40.89
N ASP A 319 -10.43 12.27 -41.12
CA ASP A 319 -11.66 11.44 -41.07
C ASP A 319 -11.96 10.86 -39.67
N GLY A 320 -11.11 11.13 -38.67
CA GLY A 320 -11.27 10.62 -37.31
C GLY A 320 -10.94 9.12 -37.18
N PRO A 321 -10.89 8.58 -35.95
CA PRO A 321 -10.65 7.16 -35.74
C PRO A 321 -11.89 6.32 -36.11
N GLU A 322 -11.66 5.22 -36.85
CA GLU A 322 -12.63 4.14 -36.97
C GLU A 322 -12.63 3.33 -35.66
N VAL A 323 -13.84 2.96 -35.22
CA VAL A 323 -14.07 2.42 -33.88
C VAL A 323 -14.74 1.05 -33.97
N PHE A 324 -14.11 0.01 -33.40
CA PHE A 324 -14.77 -1.29 -33.19
C PHE A 324 -15.29 -1.41 -31.76
N SER A 325 -16.61 -1.50 -31.61
CA SER A 325 -17.25 -1.68 -30.30
C SER A 325 -17.31 -3.16 -29.91
N LEU A 326 -16.71 -3.50 -28.77
CA LEU A 326 -16.76 -4.83 -28.15
C LEU A 326 -17.99 -5.03 -27.27
N GLU A 327 -18.75 -3.96 -26.99
CA GLU A 327 -19.90 -3.96 -26.08
C GLU A 327 -20.94 -5.06 -26.32
N PRO A 328 -21.36 -5.33 -27.57
CA PRO A 328 -22.39 -6.33 -27.84
C PRO A 328 -21.96 -7.76 -27.47
N PHE A 329 -20.66 -7.98 -27.28
CA PHE A 329 -20.09 -9.32 -27.14
C PHE A 329 -19.64 -9.68 -25.73
N LEU A 330 -19.65 -8.73 -24.79
CA LEU A 330 -19.14 -8.94 -23.41
C LEU A 330 -20.00 -9.90 -22.58
N ALA A 331 -21.26 -10.09 -22.95
CA ALA A 331 -22.19 -11.00 -22.27
C ALA A 331 -22.20 -12.43 -22.84
N GLY A 332 -21.42 -12.70 -23.89
CA GLY A 332 -21.37 -14.00 -24.57
C GLY A 332 -20.06 -14.77 -24.35
N ASP A 333 -19.92 -15.89 -25.05
CA ASP A 333 -18.71 -16.75 -25.09
C ASP A 333 -17.57 -16.17 -25.95
N GLY A 334 -17.77 -15.00 -26.55
CA GLY A 334 -16.79 -14.32 -27.39
C GLY A 334 -16.60 -14.91 -28.79
N GLU A 335 -17.30 -15.96 -29.19
CA GLU A 335 -17.19 -16.48 -30.57
C GLU A 335 -17.71 -15.47 -31.59
N GLY A 336 -18.84 -14.82 -31.28
CA GLY A 336 -19.40 -13.74 -32.09
C GLY A 336 -18.47 -12.51 -32.19
N ALA A 337 -17.68 -12.25 -31.15
CA ALA A 337 -16.73 -11.12 -31.12
C ALA A 337 -15.61 -11.31 -32.14
N ALA A 338 -15.04 -12.52 -32.21
CA ALA A 338 -13.94 -12.83 -33.11
C ALA A 338 -14.38 -12.69 -34.58
N ALA A 339 -15.49 -13.31 -34.97
CA ALA A 339 -15.99 -13.23 -36.34
C ALA A 339 -16.38 -11.80 -36.75
N ALA A 340 -16.95 -11.02 -35.83
CA ALA A 340 -17.26 -9.62 -36.08
C ALA A 340 -16.01 -8.75 -36.22
N LEU A 341 -14.99 -9.01 -35.38
CA LEU A 341 -13.71 -8.32 -35.45
C LEU A 341 -12.94 -8.66 -36.72
N GLU A 342 -12.92 -9.92 -37.14
CA GLU A 342 -12.29 -10.32 -38.41
C GLU A 342 -12.89 -9.58 -39.61
N ARG A 343 -14.22 -9.47 -39.68
CA ARG A 343 -14.90 -8.69 -40.74
C ARG A 343 -14.58 -7.21 -40.68
N PHE A 344 -14.43 -6.67 -39.47
CA PHE A 344 -14.02 -5.27 -39.29
C PHE A 344 -12.58 -5.04 -39.76
N LEU A 345 -11.69 -6.01 -39.55
CA LEU A 345 -10.27 -5.92 -39.90
C LEU A 345 -9.97 -6.26 -41.37
N GLU A 346 -10.87 -6.95 -42.08
CA GLU A 346 -10.68 -7.34 -43.49
C GLU A 346 -10.24 -6.18 -44.42
N PRO A 347 -10.78 -4.95 -44.33
CA PRO A 347 -10.34 -3.81 -45.14
C PRO A 347 -8.97 -3.23 -44.75
N TRP A 348 -8.45 -3.61 -43.59
CA TRP A 348 -7.18 -3.13 -43.01
C TRP A 348 -6.01 -4.06 -43.33
N GLU A 349 -6.29 -5.33 -43.63
CA GLU A 349 -5.25 -6.30 -43.96
C GLU A 349 -4.50 -5.90 -45.24
N GLY A 350 -3.18 -5.73 -45.12
CA GLY A 350 -2.31 -5.36 -46.24
C GLY A 350 -2.34 -3.87 -46.64
N GLY A 351 -3.01 -3.01 -45.87
CA GLY A 351 -2.96 -1.55 -46.04
C GLY A 351 -1.85 -0.86 -45.22
N ASP A 352 -1.58 0.40 -45.53
CA ASP A 352 -0.62 1.28 -44.80
C ASP A 352 -1.29 2.11 -43.68
N ARG A 353 -2.51 1.74 -43.28
CA ARG A 353 -3.29 2.50 -42.29
C ARG A 353 -2.75 2.24 -40.88
N PRO A 354 -2.46 3.26 -40.06
CA PRO A 354 -1.96 3.04 -38.71
C PRO A 354 -3.07 2.61 -37.73
N ALA A 355 -2.73 1.74 -36.79
CA ALA A 355 -3.64 1.25 -35.75
C ALA A 355 -3.09 1.53 -34.34
N GLY A 356 -3.97 1.69 -33.35
CA GLY A 356 -3.58 1.86 -31.96
C GLY A 356 -3.11 0.53 -31.33
N PRO A 357 -2.24 0.57 -30.30
CA PRO A 357 -1.93 -0.62 -29.52
C PRO A 357 -3.21 -1.14 -28.84
N PRO A 358 -3.56 -2.43 -29.01
CA PRO A 358 -4.85 -2.95 -28.56
C PRO A 358 -5.02 -2.84 -27.05
N ILE A 359 -3.96 -3.11 -26.27
CA ILE A 359 -4.05 -3.01 -24.81
C ILE A 359 -4.18 -1.56 -24.35
N ALA A 360 -3.49 -0.60 -24.98
CA ALA A 360 -3.62 0.81 -24.62
C ALA A 360 -5.06 1.30 -24.89
N THR A 361 -5.58 1.04 -26.09
CA THR A 361 -6.94 1.44 -26.48
C THR A 361 -8.03 0.78 -25.61
N LEU A 362 -7.84 -0.49 -25.22
CA LEU A 362 -8.72 -1.17 -24.27
C LEU A 362 -8.63 -0.58 -22.86
N LEU A 363 -7.43 -0.32 -22.34
CA LEU A 363 -7.25 0.29 -21.02
C LEU A 363 -7.88 1.68 -20.96
N ASP A 364 -7.65 2.53 -21.98
CA ASP A 364 -8.26 3.86 -22.08
C ASP A 364 -9.81 3.76 -22.09
N SER A 365 -10.34 2.80 -22.84
CA SER A 365 -11.79 2.55 -22.90
C SER A 365 -12.35 2.00 -21.59
N LEU A 366 -11.58 1.22 -20.84
CA LEU A 366 -11.98 0.60 -19.58
C LEU A 366 -11.86 1.54 -18.39
N GLU A 367 -10.87 2.43 -18.38
CA GLU A 367 -10.70 3.45 -17.34
C GLU A 367 -11.95 4.32 -17.22
N SER A 368 -12.57 4.66 -18.35
CA SER A 368 -13.83 5.40 -18.41
C SER A 368 -15.05 4.68 -17.81
N ARG A 369 -14.93 3.39 -17.43
CA ARG A 369 -16.04 2.54 -16.98
C ARG A 369 -16.08 2.25 -15.48
N GLY A 370 -14.96 2.32 -14.78
CA GLY A 370 -14.90 2.15 -13.32
C GLY A 370 -15.36 0.79 -12.73
N VAL A 371 -15.83 -0.16 -13.55
CA VAL A 371 -16.38 -1.45 -13.08
C VAL A 371 -15.41 -2.60 -13.40
N PRO A 372 -15.08 -3.48 -12.43
CA PRO A 372 -14.26 -4.66 -12.69
C PRO A 372 -14.98 -5.63 -13.63
N LEU A 373 -14.28 -6.03 -14.70
CA LEU A 373 -14.80 -6.98 -15.66
C LEU A 373 -14.79 -8.41 -15.08
N GLY A 374 -15.88 -9.14 -15.29
CA GLY A 374 -15.92 -10.58 -15.02
C GLY A 374 -15.00 -11.37 -15.97
N ASP A 375 -14.64 -12.60 -15.59
CA ASP A 375 -13.70 -13.43 -16.36
C ASP A 375 -14.17 -13.73 -17.80
N GLY A 376 -15.49 -13.83 -18.02
CA GLY A 376 -16.05 -13.97 -19.36
C GLY A 376 -15.76 -12.75 -20.25
N ALA A 377 -15.97 -11.53 -19.73
CA ALA A 377 -15.66 -10.31 -20.46
C ALA A 377 -14.14 -10.17 -20.71
N LEU A 378 -13.31 -10.49 -19.71
CA LEU A 378 -11.85 -10.50 -19.88
C LEU A 378 -11.39 -11.49 -20.95
N MET A 379 -12.01 -12.67 -21.04
CA MET A 379 -11.74 -13.64 -22.11
C MET A 379 -12.04 -13.04 -23.49
N VAL A 380 -13.18 -12.35 -23.66
CA VAL A 380 -13.54 -11.68 -24.92
C VAL A 380 -12.51 -10.61 -25.28
N LEU A 381 -12.14 -9.76 -24.33
CA LEU A 381 -11.16 -8.69 -24.56
C LEU A 381 -9.77 -9.25 -24.90
N ARG A 382 -9.35 -10.33 -24.24
CA ARG A 382 -8.08 -11.01 -24.54
C ARG A 382 -8.07 -11.56 -25.96
N ARG A 383 -9.17 -12.20 -26.36
CA ARG A 383 -9.36 -12.72 -27.73
C ARG A 383 -9.31 -11.60 -28.76
N ALA A 384 -9.98 -10.49 -28.51
CA ALA A 384 -10.00 -9.34 -29.40
C ALA A 384 -8.61 -8.69 -29.54
N ALA A 385 -7.92 -8.44 -28.41
CA ALA A 385 -6.59 -7.83 -28.41
C ALA A 385 -5.55 -8.67 -29.16
N ARG A 386 -5.59 -10.00 -28.98
CA ARG A 386 -4.71 -10.92 -29.71
C ARG A 386 -4.98 -10.89 -31.21
N LEU A 387 -6.24 -11.03 -31.62
CA LEU A 387 -6.61 -11.03 -33.04
C LEU A 387 -6.21 -9.70 -33.71
N TRP A 388 -6.41 -8.58 -33.02
CA TRP A 388 -5.96 -7.26 -33.47
C TRP A 388 -4.45 -7.22 -33.70
N GLN A 389 -3.66 -7.70 -32.73
CA GLN A 389 -2.20 -7.73 -32.83
C GLN A 389 -1.70 -8.67 -33.94
N GLU A 390 -2.34 -9.84 -34.11
CA GLU A 390 -1.98 -10.82 -35.14
C GLU A 390 -2.26 -10.31 -36.56
N ARG A 391 -3.37 -9.60 -36.79
CA ARG A 391 -3.74 -9.10 -38.12
C ARG A 391 -3.08 -7.78 -38.47
N LEU A 392 -2.96 -6.85 -37.51
CA LEU A 392 -2.48 -5.49 -37.75
C LEU A 392 -1.05 -5.23 -37.28
N GLY A 393 -0.30 -6.24 -36.83
CA GLY A 393 0.99 -6.07 -36.13
C GLY A 393 1.96 -5.05 -36.75
N ALA A 394 2.10 -5.01 -38.09
CA ALA A 394 2.98 -4.06 -38.78
C ALA A 394 2.45 -2.62 -38.85
N GLN A 395 1.13 -2.45 -38.67
CA GLN A 395 0.41 -1.18 -38.71
C GLN A 395 0.24 -0.56 -37.32
N ILE A 396 0.44 -1.34 -36.25
CA ILE A 396 0.28 -0.86 -34.87
C ILE A 396 1.38 0.13 -34.53
N ALA A 397 0.97 1.30 -34.05
CA ALA A 397 1.90 2.33 -33.60
C ALA A 397 2.81 1.77 -32.49
N PRO A 398 4.13 2.06 -32.54
CA PRO A 398 5.08 1.58 -31.55
C PRO A 398 4.71 2.07 -30.15
N LEU A 399 4.85 1.20 -29.14
CA LEU A 399 4.72 1.59 -27.74
C LEU A 399 5.92 2.48 -27.34
N PRO A 400 5.84 3.26 -26.25
CA PRO A 400 7.00 3.93 -25.72
C PRO A 400 8.10 2.93 -25.34
N ALA A 401 9.34 3.17 -25.76
CA ALA A 401 10.48 2.36 -25.36
C ALA A 401 10.65 2.32 -23.83
N VAL A 402 11.20 1.20 -23.32
CA VAL A 402 11.68 1.11 -21.94
C VAL A 402 12.74 2.17 -21.70
N ALA A 403 12.55 2.99 -20.67
CA ALA A 403 13.55 3.97 -20.24
C ALA A 403 14.55 3.31 -19.29
N TRP A 404 15.82 3.34 -19.65
CA TRP A 404 16.92 2.92 -18.79
C TRP A 404 17.35 4.08 -17.91
N GLY A 405 17.31 3.88 -16.59
CA GLY A 405 17.72 4.91 -15.64
C GLY A 405 18.14 4.28 -14.33
N ASP A 406 19.02 4.98 -13.62
CA ASP A 406 19.44 4.62 -12.27
C ASP A 406 18.22 4.49 -11.36
N GLY A 407 18.18 3.44 -10.54
CA GLY A 407 17.02 3.16 -9.70
C GLY A 407 15.75 2.88 -10.48
N GLY A 408 15.84 2.37 -11.70
CA GLY A 408 14.69 1.83 -12.43
C GLY A 408 14.38 0.38 -12.05
N LEU A 409 13.12 -0.02 -12.23
CA LEU A 409 12.71 -1.43 -12.24
C LEU A 409 12.05 -1.73 -13.59
N VAL A 410 12.56 -2.74 -14.29
CA VAL A 410 12.07 -3.17 -15.61
C VAL A 410 11.71 -4.65 -15.53
N VAL A 411 10.52 -5.01 -15.99
CA VAL A 411 10.02 -6.38 -15.93
C VAL A 411 9.48 -6.80 -17.29
N GLU A 412 10.04 -7.87 -17.84
CA GLU A 412 9.39 -8.64 -18.90
C GLU A 412 8.25 -9.43 -18.27
N LEU A 413 7.04 -9.31 -18.83
CA LEU A 413 5.89 -10.07 -18.37
C LEU A 413 6.05 -11.53 -18.76
N ASP A 414 5.73 -12.41 -17.82
CA ASP A 414 5.68 -13.84 -18.04
C ASP A 414 4.21 -14.32 -17.92
N PRO A 415 3.66 -15.03 -18.92
CA PRO A 415 2.26 -15.44 -18.88
C PRO A 415 1.97 -16.35 -17.70
N LEU A 416 2.91 -17.22 -17.30
CA LEU A 416 2.72 -18.17 -16.22
C LEU A 416 2.66 -17.48 -14.86
N GLU A 417 3.55 -16.53 -14.60
CA GLU A 417 3.50 -15.72 -13.38
C GLU A 417 2.23 -14.90 -13.29
N LEU A 418 1.79 -14.28 -14.39
CA LEU A 418 0.51 -13.56 -14.44
C LEU A 418 -0.67 -14.51 -14.11
N MET A 419 -0.70 -15.70 -14.69
CA MET A 419 -1.75 -16.68 -14.39
C MET A 419 -1.77 -17.08 -12.91
N VAL A 420 -0.61 -17.35 -12.32
CA VAL A 420 -0.51 -17.68 -10.89
C VAL A 420 -0.94 -16.51 -10.02
N LEU A 421 -0.56 -15.27 -10.37
CA LEU A 421 -0.96 -14.07 -9.63
C LEU A 421 -2.48 -13.82 -9.68
N ARG A 422 -3.17 -14.13 -10.79
CA ARG A 422 -4.64 -14.10 -10.83
C ARG A 422 -5.25 -15.05 -9.81
N HIS A 423 -4.74 -16.28 -9.78
CA HIS A 423 -5.23 -17.30 -8.85
C HIS A 423 -4.88 -16.96 -7.40
N ALA A 424 -3.72 -16.36 -7.14
CA ALA A 424 -3.31 -15.93 -5.80
C ALA A 424 -4.27 -14.88 -5.18
N GLY A 425 -5.03 -14.16 -6.00
CA GLY A 425 -6.09 -13.24 -5.56
C GLY A 425 -7.47 -13.88 -5.38
N ALA A 426 -7.65 -15.16 -5.71
CA ALA A 426 -8.90 -15.91 -5.60
C ALA A 426 -9.16 -16.41 -4.14
N PRO A 427 -10.36 -16.94 -3.84
CA PRO A 427 -10.66 -17.54 -2.52
C PRO A 427 -9.63 -18.60 -2.12
N ALA A 428 -9.27 -18.64 -0.83
CA ALA A 428 -8.19 -19.51 -0.33
C ALA A 428 -8.45 -21.01 -0.58
N GLU A 429 -9.70 -21.44 -0.50
CA GLU A 429 -10.10 -22.85 -0.58
C GLU A 429 -9.66 -23.50 -1.91
N THR A 430 -9.85 -22.82 -3.04
CA THR A 430 -9.52 -23.37 -4.37
C THR A 430 -8.01 -23.55 -4.56
N LEU A 431 -7.21 -22.64 -4.01
CA LEU A 431 -5.75 -22.73 -4.01
C LEU A 431 -5.25 -23.84 -3.08
N GLU A 432 -5.85 -23.98 -1.90
CA GLU A 432 -5.47 -25.02 -0.93
C GLU A 432 -5.72 -26.42 -1.49
N GLU A 433 -6.86 -26.62 -2.16
CA GLU A 433 -7.18 -27.87 -2.85
C GLU A 433 -6.16 -28.19 -3.95
N ALA A 434 -5.84 -27.19 -4.79
CA ALA A 434 -4.87 -27.34 -5.87
C ALA A 434 -3.45 -27.66 -5.34
N LEU A 435 -3.00 -26.94 -4.31
CA LEU A 435 -1.71 -27.18 -3.64
C LEU A 435 -1.65 -28.56 -2.97
N ALA A 436 -2.75 -28.99 -2.34
CA ALA A 436 -2.86 -30.32 -1.77
C ALA A 436 -2.77 -31.41 -2.84
N GLU A 437 -3.41 -31.19 -4.00
CA GLU A 437 -3.37 -32.14 -5.12
C GLU A 437 -1.98 -32.25 -5.75
N LEU A 438 -1.28 -31.12 -5.97
CA LEU A 438 0.11 -31.13 -6.43
C LEU A 438 1.01 -31.98 -5.53
N ARG A 439 0.84 -31.85 -4.22
CA ARG A 439 1.59 -32.65 -3.24
C ARG A 439 1.22 -34.12 -3.30
N ARG A 440 -0.08 -34.47 -3.44
CA ARG A 440 -0.53 -35.87 -3.58
C ARG A 440 0.05 -36.54 -4.82
N ARG A 441 0.14 -35.80 -5.93
CA ARG A 441 0.65 -36.31 -7.22
C ARG A 441 2.13 -36.05 -7.45
N HIS A 442 2.89 -35.68 -6.41
CA HIS A 442 4.31 -35.33 -6.57
C HIS A 442 5.14 -36.45 -7.22
N HIS A 443 4.80 -37.72 -6.99
CA HIS A 443 5.49 -38.88 -7.56
C HIS A 443 4.78 -39.50 -8.77
N ASP A 444 3.69 -38.90 -9.26
CA ASP A 444 2.95 -39.38 -10.42
C ASP A 444 3.56 -38.79 -11.71
N GLY A 445 4.43 -39.56 -12.37
CA GLY A 445 5.08 -39.13 -13.62
C GLY A 445 4.06 -38.74 -14.70
N ASN A 446 2.95 -39.47 -14.83
CA ASN A 446 1.93 -39.16 -15.83
C ASN A 446 1.27 -37.80 -15.58
N PHE A 447 1.12 -37.41 -14.32
CA PHE A 447 0.60 -36.10 -13.97
C PHE A 447 1.56 -34.97 -14.36
N TRP A 448 2.88 -35.15 -14.18
CA TRP A 448 3.87 -34.14 -14.55
C TRP A 448 4.18 -34.11 -16.04
N ASP A 449 4.11 -35.25 -16.72
CA ASP A 449 4.36 -35.41 -18.16
C ASP A 449 3.12 -35.08 -19.02
N ALA A 450 1.94 -34.89 -18.39
CA ALA A 450 0.73 -34.54 -19.11
C ALA A 450 0.88 -33.20 -19.85
N ALA A 451 0.44 -33.16 -21.11
CA ALA A 451 0.52 -31.98 -21.94
C ALA A 451 -0.12 -30.76 -21.25
N PRO A 452 0.49 -29.57 -21.34
CA PRO A 452 -0.08 -28.37 -20.75
C PRO A 452 -1.39 -28.01 -21.45
N ALA A 453 -2.37 -27.55 -20.68
CA ALA A 453 -3.56 -26.95 -21.26
C ALA A 453 -3.19 -25.63 -21.95
N ASP A 454 -3.78 -25.36 -23.12
CA ASP A 454 -3.63 -24.06 -23.78
C ASP A 454 -4.16 -22.96 -22.84
N PRO A 455 -3.34 -21.99 -22.41
CA PRO A 455 -3.75 -20.94 -21.49
C PRO A 455 -4.66 -19.89 -22.12
N PHE A 456 -5.00 -20.04 -23.41
CA PHE A 456 -5.79 -19.06 -24.15
C PHE A 456 -7.04 -19.68 -24.78
N PRO A 457 -8.19 -18.97 -24.80
CA PRO A 457 -8.44 -17.63 -24.23
C PRO A 457 -8.83 -17.65 -22.73
N ALA A 458 -9.15 -18.83 -22.19
CA ALA A 458 -9.59 -19.00 -20.80
C ALA A 458 -8.39 -19.24 -19.88
N LEU A 459 -8.45 -18.66 -18.68
CA LEU A 459 -7.43 -18.89 -17.66
C LEU A 459 -7.43 -20.38 -17.25
N PRO A 460 -6.27 -21.08 -17.24
CA PRO A 460 -6.19 -22.45 -16.74
C PRO A 460 -6.68 -22.55 -15.30
N GLN A 461 -7.13 -23.73 -14.90
CA GLN A 461 -7.49 -24.01 -13.50
C GLN A 461 -6.27 -23.81 -12.58
N PRO A 462 -6.48 -23.46 -11.29
CA PRO A 462 -5.38 -23.20 -10.34
C PRO A 462 -4.36 -24.33 -10.27
N LEU A 463 -4.82 -25.58 -10.28
CA LEU A 463 -3.95 -26.77 -10.27
C LEU A 463 -3.00 -26.81 -11.46
N GLU A 464 -3.49 -26.48 -12.66
CA GLU A 464 -2.68 -26.50 -13.88
C GLU A 464 -1.67 -25.35 -13.89
N ALA A 465 -2.09 -24.14 -13.51
CA ALA A 465 -1.19 -22.99 -13.40
C ALA A 465 -0.06 -23.27 -12.40
N LEU A 466 -0.38 -23.81 -11.22
CA LEU A 466 0.62 -24.13 -10.19
C LEU A 466 1.51 -25.32 -10.61
N ARG A 467 0.98 -26.32 -11.31
CA ARG A 467 1.76 -27.44 -11.89
C ARG A 467 2.83 -26.90 -12.82
N ARG A 468 2.42 -26.08 -13.79
CA ARG A 468 3.34 -25.43 -14.73
C ARG A 468 4.33 -24.53 -14.00
N PHE A 469 3.91 -23.80 -12.97
CA PHE A 469 4.79 -22.94 -12.19
C PHE A 469 5.93 -23.70 -11.51
N GLN A 470 5.66 -24.92 -11.03
CA GLN A 470 6.69 -25.79 -10.47
C GLN A 470 7.59 -26.44 -11.54
N LEU A 471 7.06 -26.75 -12.73
CA LEU A 471 7.81 -27.33 -13.85
C LEU A 471 8.70 -26.31 -14.56
N GLU A 472 8.14 -25.16 -14.93
CA GLU A 472 8.72 -24.17 -15.83
C GLU A 472 9.45 -23.06 -15.06
N ALA A 473 8.93 -22.62 -13.92
CA ALA A 473 9.54 -21.53 -13.14
C ALA A 473 10.28 -22.00 -11.89
N GLY A 474 10.10 -23.26 -11.46
CA GLY A 474 10.81 -23.84 -10.33
C GLY A 474 10.29 -23.42 -8.95
N PHE A 475 9.03 -23.04 -8.84
CA PHE A 475 8.43 -22.69 -7.55
C PHE A 475 8.01 -23.94 -6.77
N TYR A 476 8.58 -24.13 -5.57
CA TYR A 476 8.22 -25.22 -4.66
C TYR A 476 7.70 -24.67 -3.33
N THR A 477 6.46 -25.00 -3.01
CA THR A 477 5.87 -24.63 -1.73
C THR A 477 6.46 -25.41 -0.55
N THR A 478 6.42 -24.79 0.63
CA THR A 478 6.76 -25.50 1.88
C THR A 478 5.73 -26.58 2.20
N THR A 479 6.19 -27.67 2.84
CA THR A 479 5.30 -28.80 3.18
C THR A 479 4.26 -28.43 4.25
N HIS A 480 4.61 -27.53 5.17
CA HIS A 480 3.82 -27.21 6.35
C HIS A 480 2.88 -26.01 6.15
N ALA A 481 3.19 -25.10 5.23
CA ALA A 481 2.37 -23.92 4.97
C ALA A 481 2.40 -23.53 3.47
N PRO A 482 1.84 -24.37 2.57
CA PRO A 482 2.00 -24.18 1.14
C PRO A 482 1.29 -22.93 0.59
N LEU A 483 0.13 -22.58 1.14
CA LEU A 483 -0.58 -21.36 0.74
C LEU A 483 0.19 -20.10 1.17
N GLU A 484 0.75 -20.10 2.37
CA GLU A 484 1.54 -18.97 2.86
C GLU A 484 2.83 -18.81 2.04
N SER A 485 3.46 -19.92 1.67
CA SER A 485 4.60 -19.95 0.74
C SER A 485 4.28 -19.28 -0.59
N LEU A 486 3.14 -19.62 -1.20
CA LEU A 486 2.66 -18.98 -2.43
C LEU A 486 2.40 -17.48 -2.23
N ARG A 487 1.83 -17.07 -1.08
CA ARG A 487 1.60 -15.66 -0.76
C ARG A 487 2.89 -14.87 -0.56
N GLN A 488 3.90 -15.48 0.04
CA GLN A 488 5.23 -14.88 0.23
C GLN A 488 5.97 -14.69 -1.08
N TRP A 489 5.70 -15.52 -2.10
CA TRP A 489 6.13 -15.25 -3.46
C TRP A 489 5.28 -14.17 -4.15
N ALA A 490 3.94 -14.30 -4.08
CA ALA A 490 3.01 -13.46 -4.83
C ALA A 490 3.10 -11.98 -4.43
N ARG A 491 3.29 -11.67 -3.14
CA ARG A 491 3.36 -10.29 -2.65
C ARG A 491 4.52 -9.48 -3.27
N PRO A 492 5.79 -9.89 -3.15
CA PRO A 492 6.90 -9.16 -3.78
C PRO A 492 6.85 -9.22 -5.32
N ALA A 493 6.32 -10.30 -5.91
CA ALA A 493 6.13 -10.38 -7.37
C ALA A 493 5.12 -9.33 -7.88
N LEU A 494 3.97 -9.21 -7.22
CA LEU A 494 2.97 -8.19 -7.53
C LEU A 494 3.53 -6.77 -7.30
N GLN A 495 4.28 -6.58 -6.21
CA GLN A 495 4.95 -5.31 -5.94
C GLN A 495 5.92 -4.92 -7.06
N ALA A 496 6.72 -5.88 -7.55
CA ALA A 496 7.62 -5.66 -8.68
C ALA A 496 6.84 -5.20 -9.92
N LEU A 497 5.78 -5.92 -10.29
CA LEU A 497 4.98 -5.62 -11.48
C LEU A 497 4.30 -4.24 -11.40
N LEU A 498 3.79 -3.86 -10.22
CA LEU A 498 3.10 -2.58 -10.03
C LEU A 498 4.06 -1.38 -9.97
N GLN A 499 5.33 -1.60 -9.61
CA GLN A 499 6.36 -0.56 -9.54
C GLN A 499 7.16 -0.42 -10.85
N ALA A 500 7.24 -1.48 -11.65
CA ALA A 500 8.10 -1.56 -12.83
C ALA A 500 7.58 -0.81 -14.05
N GLN A 501 8.49 -0.58 -15.01
CA GLN A 501 8.16 -0.51 -16.42
C GLN A 501 8.01 -1.94 -16.95
N VAL A 502 6.82 -2.28 -17.43
CA VAL A 502 6.49 -3.63 -17.92
C VAL A 502 6.47 -3.68 -19.44
N TRP A 503 6.92 -4.81 -20.01
CA TRP A 503 6.88 -5.06 -21.45
C TRP A 503 6.62 -6.54 -21.74
N SER A 504 6.14 -6.84 -22.95
CA SER A 504 6.07 -8.20 -23.49
C SER A 504 6.16 -8.14 -25.01
N ALA A 505 6.91 -9.04 -25.63
CA ALA A 505 6.90 -9.23 -27.08
C ALA A 505 5.72 -10.09 -27.56
N ASP A 506 5.09 -10.85 -26.65
CA ASP A 506 3.98 -11.75 -26.94
C ASP A 506 2.62 -11.10 -26.68
N ALA A 507 1.77 -11.09 -27.72
CA ALA A 507 0.42 -10.53 -27.70
C ALA A 507 -0.49 -11.23 -26.68
N ALA A 508 -0.37 -12.56 -26.54
CA ALA A 508 -1.19 -13.32 -25.61
C ALA A 508 -0.86 -12.95 -24.15
N THR A 509 0.42 -12.77 -23.84
CA THR A 509 0.90 -12.29 -22.54
C THR A 509 0.47 -10.85 -22.26
N GLN A 510 0.55 -9.95 -23.25
CA GLN A 510 0.02 -8.59 -23.12
C GLN A 510 -1.48 -8.58 -22.80
N ALA A 511 -2.25 -9.48 -23.39
CA ALA A 511 -3.68 -9.63 -23.12
C ALA A 511 -3.95 -10.13 -21.69
N LEU A 512 -3.09 -10.99 -21.15
CA LEU A 512 -3.18 -11.40 -19.76
C LEU A 512 -3.00 -10.20 -18.82
N TRP A 513 -2.13 -9.23 -19.15
CA TRP A 513 -1.84 -8.02 -18.35
C TRP A 513 -3.07 -7.12 -18.08
N LEU A 514 -4.09 -7.18 -18.93
CA LEU A 514 -5.23 -6.25 -18.93
C LEU A 514 -5.83 -5.97 -17.53
N PRO A 515 -6.09 -6.97 -16.66
CA PRO A 515 -6.68 -6.71 -15.36
C PRO A 515 -5.77 -5.90 -14.42
N TRP A 516 -4.45 -6.07 -14.52
CA TRP A 516 -3.49 -5.32 -13.68
C TRP A 516 -3.17 -3.94 -14.24
N GLY A 517 -3.24 -3.77 -15.57
CA GLY A 517 -3.17 -2.46 -16.20
C GLY A 517 -4.24 -1.50 -15.67
N LEU A 518 -5.45 -2.01 -15.39
CA LEU A 518 -6.55 -1.25 -14.78
C LEU A 518 -6.28 -0.87 -13.31
N GLU A 519 -5.58 -1.73 -12.56
CA GLU A 519 -5.33 -1.50 -11.13
C GLU A 519 -4.19 -0.53 -10.86
N GLY A 520 -3.27 -0.33 -11.82
CA GLY A 520 -2.03 0.43 -11.62
C GLY A 520 -1.73 1.54 -12.63
N ALA A 521 -2.57 1.75 -13.65
CA ALA A 521 -2.42 2.77 -14.70
C ALA A 521 -1.01 2.85 -15.31
N ARG A 522 -0.33 1.71 -15.50
CA ARG A 522 1.01 1.67 -16.12
C ARG A 522 0.93 1.15 -17.56
N PRO A 523 1.26 1.99 -18.56
CA PRO A 523 1.24 1.56 -19.95
C PRO A 523 2.37 0.56 -20.23
N LEU A 524 2.06 -0.44 -21.06
CA LEU A 524 3.05 -1.36 -21.61
C LEU A 524 4.11 -0.59 -22.41
N ARG A 525 5.35 -1.07 -22.34
CA ARG A 525 6.50 -0.54 -23.07
C ARG A 525 6.91 -1.47 -24.20
N GLU A 526 7.69 -0.93 -25.14
CA GLU A 526 8.32 -1.77 -26.16
C GLU A 526 9.39 -2.70 -25.59
N PRO A 527 9.51 -3.92 -26.12
CA PRO A 527 10.56 -4.84 -25.74
C PRO A 527 11.94 -4.25 -26.03
N PRO A 528 12.91 -4.36 -25.10
CA PRO A 528 14.22 -3.80 -25.34
C PRO A 528 15.02 -4.66 -26.32
N THR A 529 15.71 -4.01 -27.26
CA THR A 529 16.56 -4.71 -28.22
C THR A 529 17.86 -5.18 -27.57
N ALA A 530 18.38 -6.33 -28.02
CA ALA A 530 19.67 -6.85 -27.57
C ALA A 530 20.80 -5.83 -27.75
N ALA A 531 20.82 -5.15 -28.90
CA ALA A 531 21.81 -4.11 -29.20
C ALA A 531 21.66 -2.89 -28.28
N GLY A 532 20.43 -2.45 -28.01
CA GLY A 532 20.15 -1.34 -27.09
C GLY A 532 20.57 -1.66 -25.65
N LEU A 533 20.30 -2.88 -25.18
CA LEU A 533 20.74 -3.34 -23.86
C LEU A 533 22.27 -3.38 -23.77
N LEU A 534 22.97 -3.99 -24.75
CA LEU A 534 24.44 -4.02 -24.75
C LEU A 534 25.08 -2.64 -24.84
N ALA A 535 24.45 -1.70 -25.55
CA ALA A 535 24.86 -0.29 -25.57
C ALA A 535 24.74 0.36 -24.20
N PHE A 536 23.63 0.13 -23.50
CA PHE A 536 23.41 0.64 -22.15
C PHE A 536 24.39 0.05 -21.13
N LEU A 537 24.70 -1.24 -21.20
CA LEU A 537 25.61 -1.87 -20.24
C LEU A 537 27.06 -1.38 -20.38
N GLY A 538 27.45 -0.73 -21.48
CA GLY A 538 28.81 -0.26 -21.70
C GLY A 538 29.29 0.70 -20.60
N GLY A 539 30.33 0.30 -19.86
CA GLY A 539 30.87 1.06 -18.73
C GLY A 539 30.24 0.73 -17.38
N GLU A 540 29.18 -0.06 -17.34
CA GLU A 540 28.46 -0.40 -16.11
C GLU A 540 29.10 -1.57 -15.35
N GLU A 541 28.78 -1.66 -14.05
CA GLU A 541 29.06 -2.84 -13.24
C GLU A 541 27.77 -3.65 -13.11
N VAL A 542 27.78 -4.88 -13.63
CA VAL A 542 26.59 -5.70 -13.82
C VAL A 542 26.68 -6.98 -13.00
N VAL A 543 25.60 -7.31 -12.31
CA VAL A 543 25.35 -8.65 -11.76
C VAL A 543 24.26 -9.33 -12.56
N ALA A 544 24.51 -10.53 -13.04
CA ALA A 544 23.54 -11.34 -13.76
C ALA A 544 23.24 -12.64 -12.98
N VAL A 545 21.96 -12.93 -12.79
CA VAL A 545 21.47 -14.05 -11.98
C VAL A 545 20.51 -14.89 -12.80
N GLY A 546 20.87 -16.14 -13.08
CA GLY A 546 20.16 -16.90 -14.09
C GLY A 546 20.51 -18.38 -14.20
N GLU A 547 19.75 -19.08 -15.02
CA GLU A 547 20.13 -20.39 -15.51
C GLU A 547 21.07 -20.27 -16.72
N GLY A 548 22.04 -21.20 -16.84
CA GLY A 548 22.98 -21.18 -17.97
C GLY A 548 23.93 -19.97 -17.98
N ILE A 549 24.09 -19.31 -16.83
CA ILE A 549 24.87 -18.07 -16.69
C ILE A 549 26.36 -18.21 -17.06
N GLU A 550 26.86 -19.45 -17.09
CA GLU A 550 28.21 -19.80 -17.54
C GLU A 550 28.43 -19.44 -19.02
N VAL A 551 27.41 -19.63 -19.87
CA VAL A 551 27.46 -19.29 -21.30
C VAL A 551 27.59 -17.78 -21.47
N LEU A 552 26.81 -17.01 -20.68
CA LEU A 552 26.90 -15.56 -20.63
C LEU A 552 28.28 -15.11 -20.17
N GLN A 553 28.82 -15.72 -19.10
CA GLN A 553 30.14 -15.39 -18.58
C GLN A 553 31.25 -15.70 -19.59
N ALA A 554 31.16 -16.82 -20.32
CA ALA A 554 32.11 -17.19 -21.36
C ALA A 554 32.06 -16.22 -22.54
N ALA A 555 30.86 -15.80 -22.97
CA ALA A 555 30.69 -14.80 -24.02
C ALA A 555 31.21 -13.42 -23.63
N HIS A 556 31.04 -13.02 -22.37
CA HIS A 556 31.60 -11.80 -21.81
C HIS A 556 33.14 -11.83 -21.82
N ARG A 557 33.74 -12.91 -21.29
CA ARG A 557 35.20 -13.09 -21.24
C ARG A 557 35.85 -13.11 -22.62
N SER A 558 35.14 -13.60 -23.64
CA SER A 558 35.63 -13.59 -25.02
C SER A 558 35.37 -12.26 -25.76
N GLY A 559 34.79 -11.26 -25.09
CA GLY A 559 34.51 -9.94 -25.64
C GLY A 559 33.34 -9.88 -26.62
N ARG A 560 32.60 -10.98 -26.82
CA ARG A 560 31.48 -11.04 -27.77
C ARG A 560 30.33 -10.08 -27.42
N LEU A 561 30.23 -9.69 -26.15
CA LEU A 561 29.17 -8.81 -25.63
C LEU A 561 29.54 -7.32 -25.68
N PHE A 562 30.76 -6.94 -26.09
CA PHE A 562 31.22 -5.54 -26.03
C PHE A 562 30.77 -4.68 -27.22
N LYS A 563 29.67 -5.05 -27.89
CA LYS A 563 29.13 -4.31 -29.05
C LYS A 563 28.69 -2.86 -28.70
N GLY A 564 28.60 -2.53 -27.40
CA GLY A 564 28.30 -1.20 -26.87
C GLY A 564 29.40 -0.58 -25.99
N GLY A 565 30.52 -1.28 -25.80
CA GLY A 565 31.55 -0.95 -24.81
C GLY A 565 31.84 -2.11 -23.87
N ALA A 566 33.01 -2.08 -23.21
CA ALA A 566 33.35 -3.04 -22.17
C ALA A 566 32.61 -2.71 -20.87
N PHE A 567 32.24 -3.74 -20.11
CA PHE A 567 31.52 -3.59 -18.84
C PHE A 567 31.92 -4.68 -17.86
N GLY A 568 31.73 -4.43 -16.56
CA GLY A 568 31.98 -5.42 -15.51
C GLY A 568 30.83 -6.42 -15.44
N LEU A 569 31.12 -7.71 -15.42
CA LEU A 569 30.10 -8.76 -15.27
C LEU A 569 30.48 -9.73 -14.16
N ARG A 570 29.54 -9.93 -13.23
CA ARG A 570 29.56 -11.00 -12.24
C ARG A 570 28.31 -11.84 -12.40
N CYS A 571 28.49 -13.16 -12.38
CA CYS A 571 27.44 -14.12 -12.64
C CYS A 571 27.14 -14.92 -11.37
N LEU A 572 25.87 -15.12 -11.06
CA LEU A 572 25.40 -16.08 -10.07
C LEU A 572 24.38 -17.03 -10.71
N GLU A 573 24.46 -18.30 -10.37
CA GLU A 573 23.49 -19.29 -10.81
C GLU A 573 22.22 -19.18 -9.96
N ALA A 574 21.05 -19.24 -10.59
CA ALA A 574 19.78 -19.33 -9.88
C ALA A 574 19.62 -20.73 -9.24
N PRO A 575 18.90 -20.86 -8.11
CA PRO A 575 18.65 -22.15 -7.48
C PRO A 575 17.94 -23.14 -8.43
N ARG A 576 18.57 -24.29 -8.70
CA ARG A 576 17.98 -25.38 -9.48
C ARG A 576 16.80 -25.99 -8.73
N SER A 577 15.61 -25.62 -9.14
CA SER A 577 14.38 -25.89 -8.38
C SER A 577 13.20 -26.26 -9.27
N ARG A 578 13.44 -26.64 -10.53
CA ARG A 578 12.39 -27.19 -11.41
C ARG A 578 12.18 -28.67 -11.13
N HIS A 579 10.92 -29.10 -11.15
CA HIS A 579 10.58 -30.51 -10.96
C HIS A 579 11.38 -31.41 -11.93
N PRO A 580 12.00 -32.51 -11.42
CA PRO A 580 11.83 -33.11 -10.09
C PRO A 580 12.78 -32.58 -9.00
N HIS A 581 13.63 -31.60 -9.29
CA HIS A 581 14.64 -31.08 -8.36
C HIS A 581 14.00 -30.15 -7.34
N ARG A 582 13.77 -30.65 -6.13
CA ARG A 582 13.20 -29.89 -5.01
C ARG A 582 14.32 -29.32 -4.11
N PRO A 583 14.33 -28.01 -3.80
CA PRO A 583 15.22 -27.45 -2.79
C PRO A 583 14.97 -28.09 -1.42
N ALA A 584 16.04 -28.46 -0.71
CA ALA A 584 15.93 -29.13 0.59
C ALA A 584 15.22 -28.28 1.67
N ALA A 585 15.36 -26.95 1.59
CA ALA A 585 14.83 -26.00 2.58
C ALA A 585 13.64 -25.16 2.08
N GLY A 586 13.09 -25.47 0.90
CA GLY A 586 11.96 -24.72 0.31
C GLY A 586 12.38 -23.46 -0.47
N PHE A 587 11.40 -22.83 -1.12
CA PHE A 587 11.60 -21.65 -1.97
C PHE A 587 12.16 -20.45 -1.19
N GLU A 588 11.60 -20.16 -0.02
CA GLU A 588 11.92 -18.99 0.80
C GLU A 588 13.39 -18.98 1.19
N HIS A 589 13.90 -20.13 1.65
CA HIS A 589 15.29 -20.26 2.03
C HIS A 589 16.23 -20.13 0.83
N SER A 590 15.86 -20.70 -0.32
CA SER A 590 16.62 -20.55 -1.56
C SER A 590 16.62 -19.09 -2.05
N LEU A 591 15.50 -18.38 -1.93
CA LEU A 591 15.41 -16.96 -2.25
C LEU A 591 16.26 -16.12 -1.28
N GLU A 592 16.18 -16.37 0.02
CA GLU A 592 16.97 -15.67 1.04
C GLU A 592 18.47 -15.84 0.81
N ALA A 593 18.92 -17.08 0.54
CA ALA A 593 20.30 -17.37 0.21
C ALA A 593 20.75 -16.66 -1.09
N LEU A 594 19.90 -16.63 -2.11
CA LEU A 594 20.18 -15.94 -3.36
C LEU A 594 20.29 -14.42 -3.18
N VAL A 595 19.37 -13.82 -2.43
CA VAL A 595 19.40 -12.40 -2.07
C VAL A 595 20.68 -12.09 -1.30
N ALA A 596 21.01 -12.87 -0.26
CA ALA A 596 22.23 -12.67 0.52
C ALA A 596 23.51 -12.79 -0.33
N ALA A 597 23.54 -13.68 -1.31
CA ALA A 597 24.65 -13.79 -2.25
C ALA A 597 24.82 -12.54 -3.13
N VAL A 598 23.72 -12.00 -3.66
CA VAL A 598 23.75 -10.76 -4.44
C VAL A 598 24.16 -9.57 -3.57
N GLU A 599 23.68 -9.50 -2.33
CA GLU A 599 24.09 -8.48 -1.36
C GLU A 599 25.58 -8.55 -1.03
N GLN A 600 26.13 -9.75 -0.91
CA GLN A 600 27.55 -9.93 -0.70
C GLN A 600 28.34 -9.39 -1.90
N LEU A 601 27.89 -9.66 -3.14
CA LEU A 601 28.52 -9.08 -4.33
C LEU A 601 28.49 -7.55 -4.32
N TYR A 602 27.38 -6.95 -3.89
CA TYR A 602 27.27 -5.49 -3.78
C TYR A 602 28.26 -4.94 -2.74
N ARG A 603 28.37 -5.60 -1.58
CA ARG A 603 29.31 -5.21 -0.50
C ARG A 603 30.77 -5.35 -0.91
N ASP A 604 31.11 -6.40 -1.65
CA ASP A 604 32.48 -6.62 -2.14
C ASP A 604 32.88 -5.57 -3.18
N ARG A 605 31.95 -5.25 -4.09
CA ARG A 605 32.10 -4.18 -5.09
C ARG A 605 30.71 -3.72 -5.56
N PRO A 606 30.31 -2.46 -5.36
CA PRO A 606 29.01 -1.97 -5.80
C PRO A 606 28.79 -2.20 -7.31
N PHE A 607 27.55 -2.50 -7.68
CA PHE A 607 27.10 -2.61 -9.06
C PHE A 607 25.91 -1.68 -9.27
N THR A 608 25.67 -1.29 -10.52
CA THR A 608 24.61 -0.37 -10.93
C THR A 608 23.44 -1.10 -11.58
N VAL A 609 23.68 -2.30 -12.12
CA VAL A 609 22.68 -3.08 -12.85
C VAL A 609 22.58 -4.51 -12.31
N LEU A 610 21.35 -4.95 -12.04
CA LEU A 610 20.99 -6.35 -11.81
C LEU A 610 20.17 -6.86 -13.01
N LEU A 611 20.60 -7.97 -13.61
CA LEU A 611 19.84 -8.73 -14.61
C LEU A 611 19.43 -10.07 -13.99
N ALA A 612 18.13 -10.39 -13.96
CA ALA A 612 17.61 -11.60 -13.32
C ALA A 612 16.66 -12.38 -14.26
N ASP A 613 16.99 -13.63 -14.56
CA ASP A 613 16.19 -14.56 -15.39
C ASP A 613 16.04 -15.96 -14.74
N GLY A 614 15.99 -16.00 -13.40
CA GLY A 614 15.93 -17.23 -12.59
C GLY A 614 14.53 -17.79 -12.33
N GLY A 615 13.61 -17.79 -13.31
CA GLY A 615 12.24 -18.31 -13.12
C GLY A 615 11.52 -17.64 -11.94
N ALA A 616 10.96 -18.43 -11.02
CA ALA A 616 10.17 -17.94 -9.88
C ALA A 616 10.93 -17.00 -8.93
N TYR A 617 12.27 -17.00 -8.94
CA TYR A 617 13.07 -16.10 -8.11
C TYR A 617 13.24 -14.72 -8.73
N ARG A 618 13.02 -14.53 -10.04
CA ARG A 618 13.40 -13.31 -10.76
C ARG A 618 12.70 -12.06 -10.22
N LEU A 619 11.38 -12.11 -9.99
CA LEU A 619 10.62 -10.95 -9.54
C LEU A 619 10.90 -10.61 -8.07
N PRO A 620 10.83 -11.57 -7.11
CA PRO A 620 11.15 -11.26 -5.72
C PRO A 620 12.61 -10.80 -5.54
N LEU A 621 13.56 -11.36 -6.29
CA LEU A 621 14.95 -10.94 -6.27
C LEU A 621 15.11 -9.51 -6.79
N ALA A 622 14.56 -9.21 -7.98
CA ALA A 622 14.64 -7.87 -8.55
C ALA A 622 14.03 -6.82 -7.61
N GLN A 623 12.85 -7.10 -7.03
CA GLN A 623 12.21 -6.23 -6.05
C GLN A 623 13.08 -5.99 -4.81
N ALA A 624 13.63 -7.06 -4.23
CA ALA A 624 14.44 -6.97 -3.01
C ALA A 624 15.71 -6.15 -3.23
N ILE A 625 16.44 -6.40 -4.31
CA ILE A 625 17.70 -5.70 -4.59
C ILE A 625 17.46 -4.26 -5.03
N HIS A 626 16.45 -4.01 -5.87
CA HIS A 626 16.05 -2.66 -6.27
C HIS A 626 15.69 -1.79 -5.05
N SER A 627 14.81 -2.28 -4.18
CA SER A 627 14.35 -1.53 -3.00
C SER A 627 15.45 -1.26 -1.97
N ARG A 628 16.45 -2.15 -1.84
CA ARG A 628 17.55 -1.99 -0.87
C ARG A 628 18.68 -1.09 -1.35
N PHE A 629 19.02 -1.15 -2.64
CA PHE A 629 20.24 -0.51 -3.16
C PHE A 629 19.99 0.55 -4.22
N GLY A 630 18.75 0.74 -4.69
CA GLY A 630 18.44 1.72 -5.73
C GLY A 630 19.13 1.45 -7.07
N VAL A 631 19.53 0.20 -7.32
CA VAL A 631 20.11 -0.21 -8.61
C VAL A 631 19.02 -0.35 -9.66
N LEU A 632 19.41 -0.25 -10.94
CA LEU A 632 18.55 -0.68 -12.03
C LEU A 632 18.39 -2.20 -11.95
N ALA A 633 17.17 -2.68 -11.72
CA ALA A 633 16.87 -4.10 -11.73
C ALA A 633 16.01 -4.46 -12.94
N VAL A 634 16.47 -5.47 -13.69
CA VAL A 634 15.79 -5.99 -14.88
C VAL A 634 15.44 -7.45 -14.63
N ALA A 635 14.16 -7.77 -14.57
CA ALA A 635 13.67 -9.15 -14.51
C ALA A 635 13.21 -9.60 -15.90
N GLY A 636 13.95 -10.50 -16.52
CA GLY A 636 13.63 -11.11 -17.83
C GLY A 636 12.96 -12.46 -17.66
N ALA A 637 11.93 -12.74 -18.43
CA ALA A 637 11.36 -14.08 -18.59
C ALA A 637 12.14 -14.86 -19.66
N THR A 638 12.62 -14.15 -20.69
CA THR A 638 13.51 -14.68 -21.69
C THR A 638 14.91 -14.90 -21.10
N PRO A 639 15.51 -16.09 -21.26
CA PRO A 639 16.88 -16.33 -20.82
C PRO A 639 17.87 -15.31 -21.40
N LEU A 640 18.74 -14.74 -20.58
CA LEU A 640 19.64 -13.65 -20.92
C LEU A 640 20.54 -14.00 -22.11
N ALA A 641 20.99 -15.25 -22.21
CA ALA A 641 21.79 -15.70 -23.35
C ALA A 641 21.01 -15.66 -24.67
N GLY A 642 19.73 -16.06 -24.64
CA GLY A 642 18.82 -15.98 -25.79
C GLY A 642 18.50 -14.52 -26.14
N TRP A 643 18.20 -13.70 -25.15
CA TRP A 643 17.91 -12.28 -25.35
C TRP A 643 19.10 -11.53 -25.97
N LEU A 644 20.32 -11.80 -25.48
CA LEU A 644 21.56 -11.21 -26.01
C LEU A 644 22.06 -11.89 -27.29
N GLN A 645 21.26 -12.80 -27.88
CA GLN A 645 21.56 -13.51 -29.13
C GLN A 645 22.92 -14.23 -29.10
N ILE A 646 23.26 -14.81 -27.95
CA ILE A 646 24.46 -15.63 -27.79
C ILE A 646 24.12 -17.01 -28.37
N PRO A 647 24.83 -17.46 -29.44
CA PRO A 647 24.54 -18.76 -30.02
C PRO A 647 24.74 -19.85 -28.97
N ALA A 648 23.78 -20.78 -28.91
CA ALA A 648 23.91 -21.97 -28.08
C ALA A 648 25.19 -22.70 -28.48
N VAL A 649 26.00 -23.09 -27.50
CA VAL A 649 27.16 -23.94 -27.75
C VAL A 649 26.59 -25.34 -28.03
N GLU A 650 26.44 -25.68 -29.30
CA GLU A 650 26.12 -27.06 -29.70
C GLU A 650 27.28 -27.97 -29.27
N GLY A 651 27.06 -28.79 -28.25
CA GLY A 651 27.91 -29.92 -27.89
C GLY A 651 28.95 -29.65 -26.79
N CYS A 652 28.63 -30.12 -25.58
CA CYS A 652 29.54 -30.86 -24.71
C CYS A 652 28.73 -31.95 -24.01
#